data_AF-A0ABD7HPL3-F1
#
_entry.id   AF-A0ABD7HPL3-F1
#
_cell.length_a   1.000
_cell.length_b   1.000
_cell.length_c   1.000
_cell.angle_alpha   90.00
_cell.angle_beta   90.00
_cell.angle_gamma   90.00
#
_symmetry.space_group_name_H-M   'P 1'
#
loop_
_entity.id
_entity.type
_entity.pdbx_description
1 polymer ?
#
loop_
_entity_poly.entity_id
_entity_poly.type
_entity_poly.pdbx_seq_one_letter_code
_entity_poly.pdbx_strand_id
1 'polypeptide(L)'
;MGFYIRKSIKAGPFRFNLSKSGIGVSAGVPGFRVGTGPRGNYVHMGRGGVYYRATLGGSAPRQVGVYSPSPQWLPAEVRPSGIVMEDVTGSTAMELAPTGGGDIVEQLNAAAARTAWGWWAAAASILLGLVTMPFGLILWIILAPVCVWLVLNDRAHKTVVLFYDVNDEHHIWFDQLATSWAWLTGSQRIWRIMQSGAVITTYQFKTNAGAGHVVNRLALRASTTGPTQLSTNIAVPSVVAGNAGLYFLPDRVLIREGKHFSDIGYANLQIDAGVKRFIEDNAPPADALQVDRTWQYVNVKGGPDRRYKNNRMLPIMLYGTIDLASRQGLHWQLQVSRKDAATPVCRALSNAPALTAAAPVVNPPAKIPAPPTPHPPRSTAFVPNPVEPHSLVPAPAAQPRSKQSQKRSTQPPPSPTITCAQLTRKPTPYPLDGLMFTAIDIETTGLDPQSDRIVEIGLVKFTADGTIVDEFATLINNPGSSPGAQAVHGITDTDLVGAPDTEQALTEAFAFMAGTVLVAHNLEFESDFLLAAAQRAGLRLPRNTLGLCTLGTARRQLDGRAFSLTVMYKTATGRWIDHQHNALADARAVRDVLLWLLDQSPTPLHLNMAPPSQAESAVPVEQCQISCRPVPLVRASVAELLDAFPQSPTPRRGDPAEVDTYRNLLADAVEDGRLSYEEADSLTKHARLTRLTGTQLRALHQQAWDNTYPDAKTADWTSFTPTQRREMFLLADALGLTTLADTIHQVIEECSEPTPPEHARYLRHLRVAIVGDDTSITDLREHAESYGAKLAVKITKTVQWMATLTPDSSDSRHTTARALGIPLINPAQGWIQINEAIREVEMKAFERQQQIAAAQALREQRAAEADAYWRPTWRHVELDHDPGPQAWDE
;
A
#
# COMPACT_ATOMS: atom_id res chain seq x y z
N MET A 1 21.99 27.74 -62.03
CA MET A 1 21.35 28.84 -61.27
C MET A 1 19.85 28.61 -61.28
N GLY A 2 19.27 28.18 -60.15
CA GLY A 2 17.83 27.93 -60.03
C GLY A 2 17.14 29.11 -59.35
N PHE A 3 16.15 29.70 -60.00
CA PHE A 3 15.34 30.78 -59.45
C PHE A 3 14.56 30.30 -58.21
N TYR A 4 14.69 31.01 -57.09
CA TYR A 4 13.84 30.82 -55.91
C TYR A 4 12.65 31.78 -55.99
N ILE A 5 11.43 31.27 -56.06
CA ILE A 5 10.21 32.07 -55.93
C ILE A 5 9.91 32.25 -54.43
N ARG A 6 9.73 33.49 -53.97
CA ARG A 6 9.36 33.79 -52.58
C ARG A 6 8.02 33.11 -52.25
N LYS A 7 7.98 32.29 -51.19
CA LYS A 7 6.79 31.55 -50.70
C LYS A 7 5.63 32.44 -50.23
N SER A 8 5.83 33.76 -50.15
CA SER A 8 4.77 34.70 -49.79
C SER A 8 4.93 36.04 -50.52
N ILE A 9 3.82 36.60 -51.00
CA ILE A 9 3.75 37.94 -51.60
C ILE A 9 2.95 38.84 -50.65
N LYS A 10 3.47 40.05 -50.38
CA LYS A 10 2.79 41.08 -49.59
C LYS A 10 2.20 42.12 -50.54
N ALA A 11 0.93 42.45 -50.38
CA ALA A 11 0.26 43.54 -51.08
C ALA A 11 -0.65 44.28 -50.09
N GLY A 12 -0.17 45.42 -49.58
CA GLY A 12 -0.88 46.22 -48.58
C GLY A 12 -1.17 45.42 -47.29
N PRO A 13 -2.41 45.48 -46.74
CA PRO A 13 -2.77 44.77 -45.51
C PRO A 13 -2.89 43.24 -45.71
N PHE A 14 -2.75 42.75 -46.95
CA PHE A 14 -2.93 41.35 -47.31
C PHE A 14 -1.60 40.62 -47.53
N ARG A 15 -1.53 39.38 -47.04
CA ARG A 15 -0.43 38.45 -47.30
C ARG A 15 -0.95 37.19 -47.98
N PHE A 16 -0.36 36.87 -49.13
CA PHE A 16 -0.66 35.69 -49.92
C PHE A 16 0.45 34.66 -49.71
N ASN A 17 0.09 33.50 -49.16
CA ASN A 17 1.03 32.39 -48.95
C ASN A 17 0.78 31.31 -50.01
N LEU A 18 1.84 30.95 -50.73
CA LEU A 18 1.81 29.94 -51.79
C LEU A 18 2.37 28.63 -51.23
N SER A 19 1.54 27.59 -51.17
CA SER A 19 1.91 26.25 -50.69
C SER A 19 1.52 25.17 -51.69
N LYS A 20 2.11 23.97 -51.57
CA LYS A 20 1.74 22.79 -52.38
C LYS A 20 0.27 22.37 -52.24
N SER A 21 -0.43 22.84 -51.19
CA SER A 21 -1.84 22.53 -50.92
C SER A 21 -2.83 23.65 -51.28
N GLY A 22 -2.38 24.75 -51.90
CA GLY A 22 -3.24 25.87 -52.33
C GLY A 22 -2.80 27.24 -51.80
N ILE A 23 -3.50 28.29 -52.24
CA ILE A 23 -3.26 29.71 -51.89
C ILE A 23 -4.04 30.08 -50.63
N GLY A 24 -3.36 30.67 -49.64
CA GLY A 24 -3.99 31.23 -48.45
C GLY A 24 -3.87 32.75 -48.40
N VAL A 25 -4.91 33.43 -47.91
CA VAL A 25 -4.96 34.89 -47.75
C VAL A 25 -5.13 35.23 -46.26
N SER A 26 -4.34 36.17 -45.76
CA SER A 26 -4.49 36.71 -44.40
C SER A 26 -4.41 38.22 -44.39
N ALA A 27 -5.19 38.86 -43.51
CA ALA A 27 -5.21 40.30 -43.29
C ALA A 27 -5.11 40.61 -41.79
N GLY A 28 -4.39 41.68 -41.43
CA GLY A 28 -4.34 42.17 -40.05
C GLY A 28 -3.05 42.90 -39.66
N VAL A 29 -3.06 43.43 -38.45
CA VAL A 29 -1.97 44.23 -37.86
C VAL A 29 -0.89 43.32 -37.23
N PRO A 30 0.33 43.83 -36.99
CA PRO A 30 1.34 43.08 -36.22
C PRO A 30 0.77 42.65 -34.86
N GLY A 31 0.78 41.33 -34.58
CA GLY A 31 0.23 40.75 -33.34
C GLY A 31 -1.21 40.19 -33.42
N PHE A 32 -1.99 40.56 -34.44
CA PHE A 32 -3.34 40.02 -34.65
C PHE A 32 -3.71 39.92 -36.14
N ARG A 33 -3.95 38.69 -36.62
CA ARG A 33 -4.30 38.45 -38.04
C ARG A 33 -5.38 37.38 -38.17
N VAL A 34 -6.26 37.59 -39.14
CA VAL A 34 -7.31 36.62 -39.51
C VAL A 34 -7.05 36.17 -40.94
N GLY A 35 -7.11 34.86 -41.18
CA GLY A 35 -6.82 34.30 -42.49
C GLY A 35 -7.67 33.09 -42.87
N THR A 36 -7.76 32.88 -44.17
CA THR A 36 -8.55 31.85 -44.82
C THR A 36 -7.64 31.04 -45.73
N GLY A 37 -7.69 29.71 -45.64
CA GLY A 37 -6.90 28.82 -46.48
C GLY A 37 -7.59 27.47 -46.74
N PRO A 38 -6.96 26.56 -47.52
CA PRO A 38 -7.55 25.29 -47.95
C PRO A 38 -7.93 24.31 -46.83
N ARG A 39 -7.60 24.64 -45.57
CA ARG A 39 -7.85 23.84 -44.36
C ARG A 39 -8.68 24.60 -43.31
N GLY A 40 -9.41 25.65 -43.72
CA GLY A 40 -10.34 26.38 -42.87
C GLY A 40 -9.84 27.74 -42.36
N ASN A 41 -10.69 28.40 -41.57
CA ASN A 41 -10.48 29.73 -41.01
C ASN A 41 -9.59 29.65 -39.76
N TYR A 42 -8.66 30.59 -39.62
CA TYR A 42 -7.78 30.65 -38.46
C TYR A 42 -7.61 32.09 -37.96
N VAL A 43 -7.45 32.21 -36.65
CA VAL A 43 -7.07 33.46 -35.97
C VAL A 43 -5.65 33.30 -35.44
N HIS A 44 -4.84 34.34 -35.63
CA HIS A 44 -3.46 34.43 -35.16
C HIS A 44 -3.38 35.53 -34.09
N MET A 45 -2.96 35.18 -32.87
CA MET A 45 -2.82 36.15 -31.77
C MET A 45 -1.58 35.83 -30.92
N GLY A 46 -0.78 36.85 -30.61
CA GLY A 46 0.41 36.72 -29.74
C GLY A 46 1.36 37.92 -29.78
N ARG A 47 2.06 38.17 -28.65
CA ARG A 47 3.14 39.17 -28.49
C ARG A 47 4.15 38.61 -27.47
N GLY A 48 5.44 38.65 -27.81
CA GLY A 48 6.54 38.19 -26.93
C GLY A 48 6.89 36.70 -27.09
N GLY A 49 7.15 36.23 -28.31
CA GLY A 49 7.72 34.89 -28.56
C GLY A 49 6.74 33.71 -28.53
N VAL A 50 5.56 33.86 -27.92
CA VAL A 50 4.52 32.82 -27.86
C VAL A 50 3.36 33.16 -28.80
N TYR A 51 3.01 32.22 -29.71
CA TYR A 51 1.93 32.41 -30.68
C TYR A 51 0.87 31.33 -30.56
N TYR A 52 -0.39 31.76 -30.55
CA TYR A 52 -1.57 30.92 -30.48
C TYR A 52 -2.31 30.86 -31.83
N ARG A 53 -2.71 29.66 -32.27
CA ARG A 53 -3.56 29.46 -33.45
C ARG A 53 -4.69 28.48 -33.14
N ALA A 54 -5.91 29.00 -33.01
CA ALA A 54 -7.12 28.18 -32.93
C ALA A 54 -7.86 28.10 -34.27
N THR A 55 -8.37 26.92 -34.57
CA THR A 55 -9.49 26.73 -35.52
C THR A 55 -10.79 26.85 -34.73
N LEU A 56 -11.68 27.76 -35.14
CA LEU A 56 -12.94 28.02 -34.45
C LEU A 56 -13.91 26.83 -34.63
N GLY A 57 -14.13 26.05 -33.57
CA GLY A 57 -15.18 25.02 -33.52
C GLY A 57 -15.01 24.02 -32.39
N GLY A 58 -15.54 24.31 -31.19
CA GLY A 58 -15.64 23.37 -30.09
C GLY A 58 -16.11 24.01 -28.78
N SER A 59 -17.29 23.62 -28.31
CA SER A 59 -18.01 24.15 -27.14
C SER A 59 -17.32 23.82 -25.81
N ALA A 60 -17.41 24.73 -24.83
CA ALA A 60 -16.81 24.63 -23.50
C ALA A 60 -17.50 23.59 -22.59
N PRO A 61 -16.75 22.83 -21.74
CA PRO A 61 -17.32 22.01 -20.68
C PRO A 61 -17.26 22.66 -19.29
N ARG A 62 -18.09 22.09 -18.41
CA ARG A 62 -18.53 22.48 -17.08
C ARG A 62 -17.50 22.09 -16.01
N GLN A 63 -17.24 22.95 -15.02
CA GLN A 63 -16.37 22.63 -13.87
C GLN A 63 -17.02 21.59 -12.95
N VAL A 64 -16.27 20.54 -12.61
CA VAL A 64 -16.55 19.61 -11.51
C VAL A 64 -15.40 19.74 -10.51
N GLY A 65 -15.73 19.98 -9.24
CA GLY A 65 -14.74 20.11 -8.16
C GLY A 65 -14.02 18.78 -7.91
N VAL A 66 -12.69 18.83 -7.81
CA VAL A 66 -11.85 17.67 -7.49
C VAL A 66 -11.47 17.74 -6.02
N TYR A 67 -11.84 16.70 -5.27
CA TYR A 67 -11.32 16.38 -3.95
C TYR A 67 -9.92 15.75 -4.12
N SER A 68 -8.93 16.20 -3.35
CA SER A 68 -7.61 15.54 -3.29
C SER A 68 -7.61 14.51 -2.16
N PRO A 69 -7.34 13.21 -2.41
CA PRO A 69 -6.90 12.32 -1.36
C PRO A 69 -5.39 12.52 -1.14
N SER A 70 -5.01 12.76 0.10
CA SER A 70 -3.62 12.66 0.56
C SER A 70 -3.13 11.22 0.39
N PRO A 71 -1.86 10.97 0.00
CA PRO A 71 -1.35 9.60 -0.06
C PRO A 71 -1.33 9.01 1.36
N GLN A 72 -2.20 8.03 1.60
CA GLN A 72 -2.17 7.18 2.78
C GLN A 72 -0.90 6.31 2.73
N TRP A 73 0.00 6.53 3.68
CA TRP A 73 1.05 5.56 3.99
C TRP A 73 0.38 4.38 4.69
N LEU A 74 0.20 3.28 3.98
CA LEU A 74 -0.17 1.99 4.58
C LEU A 74 0.96 1.53 5.51
N PRO A 75 0.66 1.06 6.73
CA PRO A 75 1.63 0.34 7.56
C PRO A 75 2.13 -0.90 6.84
N ALA A 76 3.41 -1.23 7.04
CA ALA A 76 4.08 -2.35 6.39
C ALA A 76 3.37 -3.70 6.66
N GLU A 77 2.73 -4.25 5.63
CA GLU A 77 2.25 -5.64 5.67
C GLU A 77 3.42 -6.63 5.85
N VAL A 78 3.14 -7.68 6.60
CA VAL A 78 3.98 -8.87 6.84
C VAL A 78 4.60 -9.36 5.53
N ARG A 79 5.94 -9.26 5.43
CA ARG A 79 6.67 -9.51 4.19
C ARG A 79 6.99 -11.01 4.01
N PRO A 80 6.58 -11.65 2.90
CA PRO A 80 7.00 -13.02 2.59
C PRO A 80 8.52 -13.10 2.37
N SER A 81 9.11 -14.29 2.52
CA SER A 81 10.57 -14.57 2.42
C SER A 81 11.24 -14.26 1.06
N GLY A 82 10.49 -13.73 0.09
CA GLY A 82 10.99 -13.21 -1.18
C GLY A 82 11.42 -11.75 -1.09
N ILE A 83 12.19 -11.28 -2.08
CA ILE A 83 12.45 -9.85 -2.24
C ILE A 83 11.14 -9.23 -2.72
N VAL A 84 10.50 -8.41 -1.88
CA VAL A 84 9.30 -7.66 -2.26
C VAL A 84 9.71 -6.58 -3.26
N MET A 85 9.21 -6.69 -4.48
CA MET A 85 9.46 -5.73 -5.54
C MET A 85 8.41 -4.63 -5.45
N GLU A 86 8.79 -3.49 -4.87
CA GLU A 86 7.94 -2.32 -4.75
C GLU A 86 7.95 -1.54 -6.08
N ASP A 87 6.78 -1.07 -6.52
CA ASP A 87 6.68 -0.19 -7.68
C ASP A 87 7.30 1.16 -7.34
N VAL A 88 8.29 1.58 -8.12
CA VAL A 88 8.96 2.88 -7.94
C VAL A 88 8.49 3.91 -8.96
N THR A 89 7.51 3.56 -9.80
CA THR A 89 6.90 4.50 -10.72
C THR A 89 5.94 5.43 -9.97
N GLY A 90 6.10 6.74 -10.18
CA GLY A 90 5.19 7.73 -9.60
C GLY A 90 3.80 7.69 -10.27
N SER A 91 2.95 8.67 -9.94
CA SER A 91 1.58 8.82 -10.46
C SER A 91 1.50 8.66 -11.98
N THR A 92 0.43 7.99 -12.42
CA THR A 92 0.14 7.75 -13.83
C THR A 92 -0.25 9.05 -14.54
N ALA A 93 -0.16 9.08 -15.88
CA ALA A 93 -0.57 10.27 -16.64
C ALA A 93 -2.06 10.64 -16.46
N MET A 94 -2.88 9.72 -15.94
CA MET A 94 -4.29 9.93 -15.62
C MET A 94 -4.51 10.68 -14.30
N GLU A 95 -3.54 10.63 -13.38
CA GLU A 95 -3.60 11.26 -12.06
C GLU A 95 -2.94 12.64 -12.03
N LEU A 96 -2.15 12.98 -13.06
CA LEU A 96 -1.49 14.28 -13.19
C LEU A 96 -2.47 15.35 -13.69
N ALA A 97 -2.74 16.35 -12.86
CA ALA A 97 -3.50 17.53 -13.26
C ALA A 97 -2.68 18.36 -14.29
N PRO A 98 -3.24 18.63 -15.49
CA PRO A 98 -2.54 19.41 -16.51
C PRO A 98 -2.25 20.84 -16.01
N THR A 99 -1.07 21.34 -16.31
CA THR A 99 -0.54 22.58 -15.69
C THR A 99 -0.84 23.86 -16.45
N GLY A 100 -1.45 23.79 -17.64
CA GLY A 100 -1.70 24.94 -18.51
C GLY A 100 -3.17 25.20 -18.83
N GLY A 101 -3.56 26.48 -18.83
CA GLY A 101 -4.89 26.92 -19.28
C GLY A 101 -5.04 26.85 -20.80
N GLY A 102 -5.84 25.89 -21.28
CA GLY A 102 -6.26 25.71 -22.67
C GLY A 102 -5.20 25.15 -23.64
N ASP A 103 -5.59 24.15 -24.45
CA ASP A 103 -5.19 24.06 -25.87
C ASP A 103 -4.04 23.15 -26.38
N ILE A 104 -3.58 22.09 -25.71
CA ILE A 104 -2.79 21.06 -26.46
C ILE A 104 -2.93 19.63 -25.96
N VAL A 105 -2.94 19.41 -24.65
CA VAL A 105 -3.11 18.09 -24.04
C VAL A 105 -4.48 17.50 -24.44
N GLU A 106 -5.53 18.32 -24.40
CA GLU A 106 -6.86 17.94 -24.87
C GLU A 106 -6.89 17.59 -26.36
N GLN A 107 -6.22 18.38 -27.21
CA GLN A 107 -6.15 18.10 -28.65
C GLN A 107 -5.39 16.80 -28.94
N LEU A 108 -4.30 16.53 -28.21
CA LEU A 108 -3.53 15.30 -28.31
C LEU A 108 -4.32 14.09 -27.82
N ASN A 109 -5.06 14.23 -26.71
CA ASN A 109 -5.98 13.21 -26.21
C ASN A 109 -7.12 12.94 -27.22
N ALA A 110 -7.72 13.98 -27.79
CA ALA A 110 -8.74 13.86 -28.83
C ALA A 110 -8.19 13.21 -30.11
N ALA A 111 -6.97 13.56 -30.53
CA ALA A 111 -6.30 12.95 -31.66
C ALA A 111 -5.95 11.47 -31.40
N ALA A 112 -5.51 11.14 -30.19
CA ALA A 112 -5.16 9.78 -29.77
C ALA A 112 -6.39 8.86 -29.60
N ALA A 113 -7.55 9.41 -29.24
CA ALA A 113 -8.80 8.69 -29.10
C ALA A 113 -9.41 8.25 -30.45
N ARG A 114 -9.05 8.88 -31.57
CA ARG A 114 -9.64 8.58 -32.89
C ARG A 114 -9.20 7.22 -33.41
N THR A 115 -10.16 6.40 -33.85
CA THR A 115 -9.91 5.13 -34.55
C THR A 115 -9.49 5.37 -36.00
N ALA A 116 -8.52 4.62 -36.53
CA ALA A 116 -8.08 4.76 -37.94
C ALA A 116 -8.91 3.81 -38.81
N TRP A 117 -9.92 4.33 -39.50
CA TRP A 117 -10.78 3.55 -40.37
C TRP A 117 -10.17 3.33 -41.76
N GLY A 118 -9.25 4.20 -42.19
CA GLY A 118 -8.64 4.13 -43.52
C GLY A 118 -7.91 2.82 -43.83
N TRP A 119 -7.22 2.23 -42.85
CA TRP A 119 -6.55 0.93 -43.03
C TRP A 119 -7.52 -0.24 -43.07
N TRP A 120 -8.60 -0.19 -42.29
CA TRP A 120 -9.67 -1.19 -42.35
C TRP A 120 -10.44 -1.12 -43.67
N ALA A 121 -10.70 0.09 -44.18
CA ALA A 121 -11.29 0.30 -45.49
C ALA A 121 -10.35 -0.19 -46.62
N ALA A 122 -9.04 0.02 -46.51
CA ALA A 122 -8.05 -0.51 -47.45
C ALA A 122 -7.99 -2.05 -47.42
N ALA A 123 -7.97 -2.67 -46.24
CA ALA A 123 -7.99 -4.13 -46.12
C ALA A 123 -9.30 -4.74 -46.65
N ALA A 124 -10.44 -4.12 -46.33
CA ALA A 124 -11.75 -4.56 -46.80
C ALA A 124 -11.89 -4.42 -48.32
N SER A 125 -11.37 -3.35 -48.92
CA SER A 125 -11.39 -3.16 -50.39
C SER A 125 -10.46 -4.14 -51.11
N ILE A 126 -9.30 -4.47 -50.55
CA ILE A 126 -8.43 -5.53 -51.07
C ILE A 126 -9.16 -6.87 -51.06
N LEU A 127 -9.76 -7.25 -49.92
CA LEU A 127 -10.46 -8.52 -49.77
C LEU A 127 -11.70 -8.61 -50.67
N LEU A 128 -12.47 -7.52 -50.80
CA LEU A 128 -13.64 -7.45 -51.66
C LEU A 128 -13.28 -7.58 -53.15
N GLY A 129 -12.16 -6.99 -53.58
CA GLY A 129 -11.68 -7.18 -54.96
C GLY A 129 -11.17 -8.59 -55.24
N LEU A 130 -10.53 -9.25 -54.26
CA LEU A 130 -10.13 -10.66 -54.41
C LEU A 130 -11.34 -11.59 -54.60
N VAL A 131 -12.42 -11.38 -53.83
CA VAL A 131 -13.64 -12.21 -53.89
C VAL A 131 -14.43 -11.98 -55.20
N THR A 132 -14.29 -10.82 -55.83
CA THR A 132 -15.10 -10.42 -57.01
C THR A 132 -14.36 -10.56 -58.34
N MET A 133 -13.30 -11.37 -58.40
CA MET A 133 -12.58 -11.62 -59.65
C MET A 133 -13.49 -12.25 -60.72
N PRO A 134 -13.37 -11.84 -62.01
CA PRO A 134 -12.33 -10.96 -62.57
C PRO A 134 -12.63 -9.45 -62.48
N PHE A 135 -13.83 -9.04 -62.05
CA PHE A 135 -14.24 -7.63 -61.98
C PHE A 135 -13.57 -6.85 -60.83
N GLY A 136 -12.98 -7.56 -59.87
CA GLY A 136 -12.27 -6.98 -58.73
C GLY A 136 -11.15 -6.00 -59.09
N LEU A 137 -10.51 -6.14 -60.25
CA LEU A 137 -9.49 -5.20 -60.73
C LEU A 137 -10.06 -3.79 -60.97
N ILE A 138 -11.27 -3.70 -61.53
CA ILE A 138 -11.96 -2.42 -61.75
C ILE A 138 -12.36 -1.82 -60.39
N LEU A 139 -12.81 -2.65 -59.47
CA LEU A 139 -13.17 -2.23 -58.11
C LEU A 139 -11.96 -1.64 -57.36
N TRP A 140 -10.77 -2.22 -57.49
CA TRP A 140 -9.54 -1.66 -56.92
C TRP A 140 -9.15 -0.32 -57.52
N ILE A 141 -9.27 -0.16 -58.84
CA ILE A 141 -8.96 1.12 -59.50
C ILE A 141 -9.88 2.25 -58.98
N ILE A 142 -11.15 1.93 -58.68
CA ILE A 142 -12.12 2.90 -58.15
C ILE A 142 -11.95 3.14 -56.64
N LEU A 143 -11.71 2.09 -55.84
CA LEU A 143 -11.63 2.21 -54.39
C LEU A 143 -10.26 2.68 -53.88
N ALA A 144 -9.18 2.50 -54.64
CA ALA A 144 -7.84 2.90 -54.22
C ALA A 144 -7.72 4.41 -53.95
N PRO A 145 -8.22 5.34 -54.82
CA PRO A 145 -8.21 6.77 -54.51
C PRO A 145 -8.99 7.13 -53.25
N VAL A 146 -10.14 6.47 -53.02
CA VAL A 146 -10.98 6.69 -51.82
C VAL A 146 -10.28 6.21 -50.56
N CYS A 147 -9.65 5.03 -50.61
CA CYS A 147 -8.88 4.48 -49.50
C CYS A 147 -7.63 5.34 -49.21
N VAL A 148 -6.93 5.82 -50.24
CA VAL A 148 -5.82 6.77 -50.09
C VAL A 148 -6.31 8.08 -49.45
N TRP A 149 -7.44 8.63 -49.91
CA TRP A 149 -8.03 9.82 -49.32
C TRP A 149 -8.41 9.60 -47.86
N LEU A 150 -9.06 8.49 -47.51
CA LEU A 150 -9.41 8.14 -46.12
C LEU A 150 -8.17 8.00 -45.23
N VAL A 151 -7.11 7.33 -45.70
CA VAL A 151 -5.84 7.20 -44.96
C VAL A 151 -5.18 8.56 -44.77
N LEU A 152 -5.19 9.44 -45.78
CA LEU A 152 -4.63 10.79 -45.68
C LEU A 152 -5.46 11.69 -44.76
N ASN A 153 -6.78 11.57 -44.80
CA ASN A 153 -7.71 12.31 -43.94
C ASN A 153 -7.57 11.87 -42.48
N ASP A 154 -7.52 10.55 -42.24
CA ASP A 154 -7.26 9.99 -40.91
C ASP A 154 -5.92 10.47 -40.35
N ARG A 155 -4.86 10.54 -41.18
CA ARG A 155 -3.57 11.11 -40.76
C ARG A 155 -3.69 12.59 -40.42
N ALA A 156 -4.34 13.39 -41.27
CA ALA A 156 -4.49 14.84 -41.05
C ALA A 156 -5.27 15.17 -39.77
N HIS A 157 -6.24 14.32 -39.40
CA HIS A 157 -7.09 14.50 -38.23
C HIS A 157 -6.54 13.89 -36.94
N LYS A 158 -5.42 13.17 -37.00
CA LYS A 158 -4.73 12.56 -35.85
C LYS A 158 -3.43 13.25 -35.49
N THR A 159 -3.10 14.35 -36.16
CA THR A 159 -1.87 15.09 -35.94
C THR A 159 -2.19 16.52 -35.52
N VAL A 160 -1.79 16.87 -34.30
CA VAL A 160 -1.75 18.25 -33.78
C VAL A 160 -0.45 18.88 -34.27
N VAL A 161 -0.53 20.06 -34.87
CA VAL A 161 0.65 20.75 -35.43
C VAL A 161 1.00 21.93 -34.53
N LEU A 162 2.23 21.94 -34.01
CA LEU A 162 2.75 22.96 -33.11
C LEU A 162 3.99 23.61 -33.73
N PHE A 163 4.00 24.94 -33.80
CA PHE A 163 5.11 25.70 -34.36
C PHE A 163 5.76 26.58 -33.28
N TYR A 164 7.07 26.46 -33.14
CA TYR A 164 7.89 27.31 -32.28
C TYR A 164 8.65 28.35 -33.10
N ASP A 165 8.70 29.59 -32.60
CA ASP A 165 9.55 30.65 -33.16
C ASP A 165 11.00 30.45 -32.68
N VAL A 166 11.94 30.53 -33.62
CA VAL A 166 13.33 30.07 -33.48
C VAL A 166 14.26 31.22 -33.04
N ASN A 167 13.69 32.35 -32.60
CA ASN A 167 14.42 33.60 -32.36
C ASN A 167 14.38 34.12 -30.90
N ASP A 168 14.09 33.25 -29.93
CA ASP A 168 13.94 33.62 -28.50
C ASP A 168 15.03 32.98 -27.61
N GLU A 169 15.29 33.51 -26.41
CA GLU A 169 16.25 32.96 -25.44
C GLU A 169 15.92 31.50 -25.10
N HIS A 170 14.63 31.16 -25.06
CA HIS A 170 14.10 29.81 -24.89
C HIS A 170 14.59 28.82 -25.97
N HIS A 171 14.81 29.29 -27.21
CA HIS A 171 15.30 28.46 -28.30
C HIS A 171 16.77 28.05 -28.09
N ILE A 172 17.61 28.97 -27.58
CA ILE A 172 19.04 28.72 -27.37
C ILE A 172 19.25 27.61 -26.32
N TRP A 173 18.53 27.70 -25.20
CA TRP A 173 18.56 26.66 -24.19
C TRP A 173 18.06 25.31 -24.74
N PHE A 174 16.95 25.33 -25.49
CA PHE A 174 16.36 24.11 -26.01
C PHE A 174 17.25 23.42 -27.06
N ASP A 175 17.97 24.17 -27.88
CA ASP A 175 18.96 23.63 -28.83
C ASP A 175 20.15 22.98 -28.10
N GLN A 176 20.58 23.56 -26.96
CA GLN A 176 21.57 22.92 -26.09
C GLN A 176 21.03 21.62 -25.48
N LEU A 177 19.77 21.60 -25.04
CA LEU A 177 19.11 20.39 -24.56
C LEU A 177 19.05 19.32 -25.66
N ALA A 178 18.60 19.67 -26.85
CA ALA A 178 18.52 18.76 -27.99
C ALA A 178 19.91 18.21 -28.40
N THR A 179 20.94 19.05 -28.36
CA THR A 179 22.33 18.66 -28.61
C THR A 179 22.84 17.70 -27.53
N SER A 180 22.56 18.00 -26.25
CA SER A 180 22.96 17.14 -25.12
C SER A 180 22.26 15.77 -25.17
N TRP A 181 21.10 15.66 -25.81
CA TRP A 181 20.36 14.41 -25.95
C TRP A 181 21.14 13.33 -26.73
N ALA A 182 22.13 13.74 -27.54
CA ALA A 182 23.04 12.83 -28.23
C ALA A 182 23.77 11.87 -27.26
N TRP A 183 23.98 12.28 -26.00
CA TRP A 183 24.55 11.42 -24.97
C TRP A 183 23.65 10.22 -24.64
N LEU A 184 22.33 10.42 -24.62
CA LEU A 184 21.37 9.33 -24.43
C LEU A 184 21.22 8.51 -25.71
N THR A 185 20.96 9.15 -26.86
CA THR A 185 20.76 8.41 -28.11
C THR A 185 22.00 7.63 -28.57
N GLY A 186 23.19 8.09 -28.18
CA GLY A 186 24.46 7.41 -28.44
C GLY A 186 24.84 6.33 -27.42
N SER A 187 24.00 6.06 -26.42
CA SER A 187 24.20 4.97 -25.46
C SER A 187 23.56 3.67 -25.98
N GLN A 188 24.25 2.53 -25.87
CA GLN A 188 23.81 1.26 -26.43
C GLN A 188 22.54 0.73 -25.76
N ARG A 189 22.42 0.94 -24.44
CA ARG A 189 21.23 0.59 -23.67
C ARG A 189 20.85 1.68 -22.68
N ILE A 190 19.56 1.93 -22.59
CA ILE A 190 18.93 2.75 -21.55
C ILE A 190 17.78 1.96 -20.97
N TRP A 191 17.55 2.09 -19.67
CA TRP A 191 16.48 1.43 -18.97
C TRP A 191 15.73 2.41 -18.08
N ARG A 192 14.44 2.14 -17.88
CA ARG A 192 13.64 2.71 -16.80
C ARG A 192 13.55 1.68 -15.68
N ILE A 193 13.78 2.08 -14.43
CA ILE A 193 13.54 1.23 -13.27
C ILE A 193 12.04 1.26 -12.99
N MET A 194 11.39 0.08 -13.01
CA MET A 194 9.96 -0.07 -12.76
C MET A 194 9.70 -0.51 -11.32
N GLN A 195 10.52 -1.43 -10.81
CA GLN A 195 10.38 -1.93 -9.45
C GLN A 195 11.75 -2.03 -8.78
N SER A 196 11.78 -1.84 -7.46
CA SER A 196 12.97 -2.10 -6.65
C SER A 196 12.57 -2.87 -5.39
N GLY A 197 13.41 -3.83 -5.00
CA GLY A 197 13.25 -4.56 -3.76
C GLY A 197 14.55 -4.61 -2.97
N ALA A 198 14.47 -4.35 -1.67
CA ALA A 198 15.62 -4.44 -0.78
C ALA A 198 15.97 -5.90 -0.49
N VAL A 199 17.26 -6.21 -0.56
CA VAL A 199 17.81 -7.50 -0.15
C VAL A 199 18.03 -7.45 1.35
N ILE A 200 17.15 -8.08 2.11
CA ILE A 200 17.12 -7.97 3.58
C ILE A 200 17.70 -9.22 4.26
N THR A 201 17.64 -10.39 3.62
CA THR A 201 18.16 -11.63 4.23
C THR A 201 19.52 -12.04 3.67
N THR A 202 20.30 -12.72 4.50
CA THR A 202 21.59 -13.30 4.10
C THR A 202 21.43 -14.32 2.97
N TYR A 203 20.32 -15.07 2.91
CA TYR A 203 20.05 -15.98 1.79
C TYR A 203 19.84 -15.20 0.47
N GLN A 204 19.05 -14.13 0.51
CA GLN A 204 18.83 -13.26 -0.65
C GLN A 204 20.16 -12.61 -1.08
N PHE A 205 20.98 -12.15 -0.13
CA PHE A 205 22.32 -11.63 -0.42
C PHE A 205 23.20 -12.65 -1.15
N LYS A 206 23.25 -13.89 -0.64
CA LYS A 206 24.03 -15.00 -1.23
C LYS A 206 23.55 -15.38 -2.63
N THR A 207 22.24 -15.41 -2.86
CA THR A 207 21.62 -15.85 -4.12
C THR A 207 21.51 -14.76 -5.19
N ASN A 208 21.64 -13.49 -4.80
CA ASN A 208 21.61 -12.34 -5.70
C ASN A 208 22.99 -11.68 -5.83
N ALA A 209 24.04 -12.50 -5.88
CA ALA A 209 25.41 -12.07 -6.15
C ALA A 209 25.99 -10.99 -5.21
N GLY A 210 25.46 -10.88 -3.98
CA GLY A 210 25.84 -9.88 -3.00
C GLY A 210 25.17 -8.50 -3.20
N ALA A 211 24.11 -8.41 -3.99
CA ALA A 211 23.38 -7.16 -4.20
C ALA A 211 22.62 -6.73 -2.92
N GLY A 212 22.62 -5.44 -2.61
CA GLY A 212 21.77 -4.86 -1.55
C GLY A 212 20.34 -4.54 -2.02
N HIS A 213 20.13 -4.44 -3.33
CA HIS A 213 18.80 -4.24 -3.94
C HIS A 213 18.72 -5.00 -5.26
N VAL A 214 17.53 -5.54 -5.56
CA VAL A 214 17.18 -6.09 -6.87
C VAL A 214 16.22 -5.12 -7.55
N VAL A 215 16.35 -4.97 -8.87
CA VAL A 215 15.51 -4.05 -9.65
C VAL A 215 14.93 -4.75 -10.87
N ASN A 216 13.70 -4.39 -11.22
CA ASN A 216 13.10 -4.74 -12.50
C ASN A 216 13.21 -3.55 -13.44
N ARG A 217 13.79 -3.76 -14.63
CA ARG A 217 14.14 -2.72 -15.59
C ARG A 217 13.39 -2.93 -16.89
N LEU A 218 12.75 -1.87 -17.41
CA LEU A 218 12.15 -1.86 -18.73
C LEU A 218 13.08 -1.16 -19.73
N ALA A 219 13.33 -1.80 -20.87
CA ALA A 219 14.14 -1.19 -21.93
C ALA A 219 13.50 0.12 -22.42
N LEU A 220 14.32 1.16 -22.49
CA LEU A 220 13.91 2.51 -22.86
C LEU A 220 14.66 2.96 -24.12
N ARG A 221 13.95 3.68 -24.99
CA ARG A 221 14.52 4.27 -26.21
C ARG A 221 14.54 5.78 -26.08
N ALA A 222 15.72 6.38 -26.23
CA ALA A 222 15.85 7.82 -26.42
C ALA A 222 15.79 8.16 -27.91
N SER A 223 15.11 9.23 -28.28
CA SER A 223 15.14 9.80 -29.62
C SER A 223 14.98 11.32 -29.57
N THR A 224 15.00 11.96 -30.74
CA THR A 224 14.72 13.39 -30.90
C THR A 224 13.42 13.63 -31.67
N THR A 225 12.49 12.67 -31.57
CA THR A 225 11.19 12.70 -32.25
C THR A 225 10.06 12.79 -31.23
N GLY A 226 9.07 13.64 -31.53
CA GLY A 226 7.83 13.76 -30.76
C GLY A 226 6.91 12.55 -30.90
N PRO A 227 5.78 12.52 -30.17
CA PRO A 227 4.76 11.49 -30.32
C PRO A 227 4.11 11.56 -31.71
N THR A 228 3.55 10.46 -32.20
CA THR A 228 2.96 10.40 -33.55
C THR A 228 1.77 11.35 -33.76
N GLN A 229 1.13 11.76 -32.67
CA GLN A 229 0.04 12.73 -32.64
C GLN A 229 0.52 14.18 -32.68
N LEU A 230 1.82 14.45 -32.58
CA LEU A 230 2.38 15.80 -32.56
C LEU A 230 3.35 15.99 -33.73
N SER A 231 3.14 17.06 -34.50
CA SER A 231 4.08 17.50 -35.54
C SER A 231 4.64 18.87 -35.18
N THR A 232 5.98 18.94 -35.08
CA THR A 232 6.72 20.16 -34.73
C THR A 232 7.73 20.54 -35.81
N ASN A 233 8.14 21.81 -35.83
CA ASN A 233 9.26 22.28 -36.65
C ASN A 233 10.64 22.12 -35.98
N ILE A 234 10.66 21.65 -34.73
CA ILE A 234 11.85 21.43 -33.91
C ILE A 234 12.02 19.95 -33.61
N ALA A 235 13.27 19.52 -33.38
CA ALA A 235 13.56 18.19 -32.84
C ALA A 235 13.07 18.13 -31.38
N VAL A 236 12.39 17.05 -30.99
CA VAL A 236 11.79 16.90 -29.66
C VAL A 236 12.53 15.80 -28.91
N PRO A 237 13.44 16.14 -27.98
CA PRO A 237 14.08 15.16 -27.13
C PRO A 237 13.02 14.31 -26.43
N SER A 238 13.16 12.99 -26.49
CA SER A 238 12.19 12.08 -25.91
C SER A 238 12.81 10.80 -25.40
N VAL A 239 12.13 10.19 -24.41
CA VAL A 239 12.41 8.87 -23.87
C VAL A 239 11.13 8.07 -23.79
N VAL A 240 11.12 6.86 -24.35
CA VAL A 240 9.93 6.01 -24.42
C VAL A 240 10.25 4.61 -23.89
N ALA A 241 9.47 4.15 -22.92
CA ALA A 241 9.55 2.82 -22.32
C ALA A 241 8.17 2.16 -22.34
N GLY A 242 7.99 1.14 -23.17
CA GLY A 242 6.70 0.46 -23.35
C GLY A 242 5.61 1.38 -23.87
N ASN A 243 4.49 1.48 -23.14
CA ASN A 243 3.37 2.37 -23.44
C ASN A 243 3.57 3.80 -22.90
N ALA A 244 4.59 4.05 -22.10
CA ALA A 244 4.85 5.33 -21.47
C ALA A 244 6.00 6.11 -22.16
N GLY A 245 5.96 7.44 -22.14
CA GLY A 245 7.03 8.26 -22.68
C GLY A 245 7.02 9.70 -22.20
N LEU A 246 8.21 10.30 -22.10
CA LEU A 246 8.42 11.72 -21.82
C LEU A 246 8.90 12.41 -23.10
N TYR A 247 8.32 13.55 -23.42
CA TYR A 247 8.70 14.39 -24.57
C TYR A 247 8.94 15.81 -24.09
N PHE A 248 10.17 16.29 -24.28
CA PHE A 248 10.63 17.57 -23.78
C PHE A 248 10.38 18.63 -24.86
N LEU A 249 9.47 19.56 -24.59
CA LEU A 249 9.18 20.72 -25.43
C LEU A 249 9.82 21.98 -24.81
N PRO A 250 10.01 23.07 -25.57
CA PRO A 250 10.63 24.29 -25.03
C PRO A 250 9.94 24.90 -23.80
N ASP A 251 8.63 24.69 -23.63
CA ASP A 251 7.80 25.28 -22.58
C ASP A 251 7.33 24.26 -21.52
N ARG A 252 7.34 22.95 -21.82
CA ARG A 252 6.81 21.91 -20.94
C ARG A 252 7.38 20.52 -21.24
N VAL A 253 7.20 19.58 -20.32
CA VAL A 253 7.43 18.16 -20.56
C VAL A 253 6.08 17.49 -20.74
N LEU A 254 5.84 16.92 -21.92
CA LEU A 254 4.66 16.09 -22.19
C LEU A 254 4.90 14.67 -21.69
N ILE A 255 3.91 14.14 -20.99
CA ILE A 255 3.91 12.80 -20.42
C ILE A 255 2.83 12.01 -21.16
N ARG A 256 3.21 10.88 -21.75
CA ARG A 256 2.27 9.97 -22.44
C ARG A 256 2.22 8.65 -21.71
N GLU A 257 1.02 8.13 -21.54
CA GLU A 257 0.77 6.76 -21.09
C GLU A 257 -0.34 6.13 -21.94
N GLY A 258 0.01 5.13 -22.74
CA GLY A 258 -0.91 4.54 -23.70
C GLY A 258 -1.39 5.56 -24.73
N LYS A 259 -2.70 5.86 -24.69
CA LYS A 259 -3.37 6.86 -25.55
C LYS A 259 -3.66 8.18 -24.82
N HIS A 260 -3.16 8.34 -23.61
CA HIS A 260 -3.39 9.53 -22.78
C HIS A 260 -2.13 10.37 -22.67
N PHE A 261 -2.32 11.68 -22.66
CA PHE A 261 -1.30 12.70 -22.53
C PHE A 261 -1.64 13.60 -21.33
N SER A 262 -0.60 14.02 -20.63
CA SER A 262 -0.60 15.07 -19.61
C SER A 262 0.69 15.90 -19.76
N ASP A 263 0.86 16.96 -18.97
CA ASP A 263 2.00 17.86 -19.05
C ASP A 263 2.46 18.43 -17.72
N ILE A 264 3.75 18.69 -17.62
CA ILE A 264 4.37 19.34 -16.47
C ILE A 264 5.32 20.45 -16.91
N GLY A 265 5.27 21.60 -16.23
CA GLY A 265 6.25 22.67 -16.41
C GLY A 265 7.61 22.33 -15.78
N TYR A 266 8.69 22.79 -16.41
CA TYR A 266 10.07 22.55 -15.93
C TYR A 266 10.34 23.03 -14.50
N ALA A 267 9.65 24.09 -14.04
CA ALA A 267 9.79 24.61 -12.67
C ALA A 267 9.36 23.61 -11.58
N ASN A 268 8.54 22.61 -11.93
CA ASN A 268 8.05 21.59 -11.02
C ASN A 268 8.86 20.27 -11.11
N LEU A 269 9.91 20.23 -11.94
CA LEU A 269 10.71 19.04 -12.18
C LEU A 269 12.01 19.10 -11.36
N GLN A 270 12.15 18.19 -10.41
CA GLN A 270 13.40 17.88 -9.73
C GLN A 270 14.21 16.90 -10.58
N ILE A 271 15.50 17.17 -10.75
CA ILE A 271 16.38 16.46 -11.68
C ILE A 271 17.71 16.19 -11.00
N ASP A 272 18.01 14.91 -10.81
CA ASP A 272 19.24 14.48 -10.16
C ASP A 272 20.02 13.54 -11.10
N ALA A 273 21.34 13.67 -11.09
CA ALA A 273 22.26 12.83 -11.88
C ALA A 273 23.21 12.10 -10.95
N GLY A 274 23.48 10.84 -11.25
CA GLY A 274 24.41 10.03 -10.47
C GLY A 274 25.09 8.94 -11.30
N VAL A 275 25.88 8.13 -10.59
CA VAL A 275 26.45 6.89 -11.12
C VAL A 275 26.24 5.80 -10.09
N LYS A 276 25.89 4.59 -10.54
CA LYS A 276 25.62 3.45 -9.64
C LYS A 276 26.31 2.19 -10.15
N ARG A 277 26.87 1.42 -9.22
CA ARG A 277 27.38 0.08 -9.51
C ARG A 277 26.20 -0.87 -9.70
N PHE A 278 26.26 -1.69 -10.74
CA PHE A 278 25.20 -2.61 -11.11
C PHE A 278 25.78 -3.98 -11.47
N ILE A 279 25.25 -5.04 -10.88
CA ILE A 279 25.65 -6.41 -11.20
C ILE A 279 24.83 -6.86 -12.42
N GLU A 280 25.48 -7.12 -13.54
CA GLU A 280 24.79 -7.57 -14.76
C GLU A 280 24.81 -9.11 -14.83
N ASP A 281 23.62 -9.71 -14.90
CA ASP A 281 23.44 -11.16 -15.02
C ASP A 281 23.56 -11.65 -16.48
N ASN A 282 23.37 -10.75 -17.43
CA ASN A 282 23.43 -10.96 -18.86
C ASN A 282 24.68 -10.33 -19.48
N ALA A 283 24.85 -10.49 -20.80
CA ALA A 283 25.95 -9.84 -21.52
C ALA A 283 25.85 -8.30 -21.35
N PRO A 284 26.86 -7.65 -20.73
CA PRO A 284 26.83 -6.22 -20.50
C PRO A 284 26.97 -5.44 -21.82
N PRO A 285 26.48 -4.18 -21.87
CA PRO A 285 26.74 -3.28 -22.99
C PRO A 285 28.24 -3.05 -23.19
N ALA A 286 28.68 -2.95 -24.44
CA ALA A 286 30.09 -2.74 -24.79
C ALA A 286 30.58 -1.32 -24.46
N ASP A 287 29.67 -0.37 -24.33
CA ASP A 287 29.94 1.03 -23.99
C ASP A 287 29.88 1.32 -22.47
N ALA A 288 29.57 0.30 -21.67
CA ALA A 288 29.55 0.39 -20.21
C ALA A 288 30.93 0.06 -19.61
N LEU A 289 31.30 0.78 -18.55
CA LEU A 289 32.55 0.56 -17.85
C LEU A 289 32.39 -0.55 -16.81
N GLN A 290 33.07 -1.68 -16.99
CA GLN A 290 33.18 -2.71 -15.97
C GLN A 290 34.17 -2.26 -14.90
N VAL A 291 33.73 -2.19 -13.64
CA VAL A 291 34.55 -1.73 -12.51
C VAL A 291 34.99 -2.86 -11.57
N ASP A 292 34.23 -3.95 -11.53
CA ASP A 292 34.53 -5.08 -10.65
C ASP A 292 33.84 -6.37 -11.15
N ARG A 293 33.96 -7.47 -10.39
CA ARG A 293 33.26 -8.75 -10.63
C ARG A 293 32.80 -9.36 -9.32
N THR A 294 31.66 -10.03 -9.34
CA THR A 294 31.14 -10.82 -8.22
C THR A 294 30.81 -12.24 -8.70
N TRP A 295 30.51 -13.16 -7.79
CA TRP A 295 30.02 -14.49 -8.13
C TRP A 295 28.49 -14.49 -8.18
N GLN A 296 27.88 -15.27 -9.06
CA GLN A 296 26.41 -15.41 -9.13
C GLN A 296 25.84 -15.85 -7.78
N TYR A 297 26.54 -16.77 -7.10
CA TYR A 297 26.26 -17.17 -5.74
C TYR A 297 27.45 -16.81 -4.84
N VAL A 298 27.25 -15.93 -3.86
CA VAL A 298 28.30 -15.50 -2.94
C VAL A 298 28.13 -16.15 -1.56
N ASN A 299 29.21 -16.25 -0.80
CA ASN A 299 29.15 -16.50 0.64
C ASN A 299 28.88 -15.17 1.40
N VAL A 300 28.79 -15.21 2.73
CA VAL A 300 28.53 -14.01 3.56
C VAL A 300 29.60 -12.93 3.35
N LYS A 301 30.83 -13.34 3.05
CA LYS A 301 32.00 -12.46 2.84
C LYS A 301 32.16 -11.99 1.39
N GLY A 302 31.19 -12.25 0.51
CA GLY A 302 31.22 -11.87 -0.92
C GLY A 302 32.10 -12.74 -1.82
N GLY A 303 32.74 -13.79 -1.28
CA GLY A 303 33.52 -14.77 -2.05
C GLY A 303 32.63 -15.86 -2.69
N PRO A 304 33.19 -16.76 -3.52
CA PRO A 304 32.42 -17.80 -4.20
C PRO A 304 31.79 -18.78 -3.21
N ASP A 305 30.48 -19.02 -3.31
CA ASP A 305 29.84 -20.15 -2.63
C ASP A 305 30.19 -21.46 -3.37
N ARG A 306 31.01 -22.29 -2.71
CA ARG A 306 31.56 -23.54 -3.27
C ARG A 306 30.53 -24.69 -3.34
N ARG A 307 29.33 -24.51 -2.79
CA ARG A 307 28.25 -25.52 -2.88
C ARG A 307 27.66 -25.59 -4.29
N TYR A 308 27.84 -24.56 -5.11
CA TYR A 308 27.32 -24.49 -6.47
C TYR A 308 28.41 -24.88 -7.49
N LYS A 309 28.22 -26.02 -8.17
CA LYS A 309 29.18 -26.60 -9.12
C LYS A 309 29.43 -25.70 -10.37
N ASN A 310 28.46 -24.88 -10.76
CA ASN A 310 28.50 -23.99 -11.93
C ASN A 310 28.32 -22.51 -11.55
N ASN A 311 28.99 -22.07 -10.48
CA ASN A 311 28.94 -20.68 -10.04
C ASN A 311 29.78 -19.78 -10.95
N ARG A 312 29.15 -19.01 -11.85
CA ARG A 312 29.86 -18.11 -12.78
C ARG A 312 30.09 -16.73 -12.16
N MET A 313 31.14 -16.04 -12.61
CA MET A 313 31.35 -14.64 -12.25
C MET A 313 30.48 -13.71 -13.08
N LEU A 314 29.80 -12.77 -12.41
CA LEU A 314 29.02 -11.69 -12.99
C LEU A 314 29.84 -10.39 -12.99
N PRO A 315 29.83 -9.60 -14.09
CA PRO A 315 30.48 -8.30 -14.11
C PRO A 315 29.70 -7.26 -13.31
N ILE A 316 30.42 -6.40 -12.60
CA ILE A 316 29.88 -5.20 -11.96
C ILE A 316 30.18 -4.02 -12.88
N MET A 317 29.13 -3.45 -13.45
CA MET A 317 29.17 -2.32 -14.38
C MET A 317 28.91 -1.02 -13.63
N LEU A 318 29.44 0.08 -14.14
CA LEU A 318 29.11 1.42 -13.67
C LEU A 318 28.17 2.09 -14.67
N TYR A 319 26.93 2.33 -14.26
CA TYR A 319 25.90 2.97 -15.08
C TYR A 319 25.64 4.39 -14.61
N GLY A 320 25.28 5.28 -15.53
CA GLY A 320 24.79 6.62 -15.22
C GLY A 320 23.33 6.54 -14.79
N THR A 321 22.92 7.35 -13.82
CA THR A 321 21.53 7.42 -13.34
C THR A 321 20.97 8.82 -13.55
N ILE A 322 19.72 8.90 -14.00
CA ILE A 322 18.96 10.14 -14.12
C ILE A 322 17.65 9.95 -13.38
N ASP A 323 17.41 10.73 -12.34
CA ASP A 323 16.17 10.71 -11.57
C ASP A 323 15.38 11.98 -11.87
N LEU A 324 14.15 11.81 -12.38
CA LEU A 324 13.22 12.87 -12.71
C LEU A 324 12.00 12.76 -11.80
N ALA A 325 11.80 13.72 -10.90
CA ALA A 325 10.72 13.70 -9.93
C ALA A 325 9.90 15.01 -9.95
N SER A 326 8.64 14.97 -9.53
CA SER A 326 7.79 16.15 -9.35
C SER A 326 6.86 16.00 -8.16
N ARG A 327 6.55 17.13 -7.52
CA ARG A 327 5.49 17.23 -6.48
C ARG A 327 4.10 16.87 -6.99
N GLN A 328 3.88 16.88 -8.30
CA GLN A 328 2.61 16.48 -8.92
C GLN A 328 2.48 14.96 -9.06
N GLY A 329 3.54 14.19 -8.78
CA GLY A 329 3.51 12.73 -8.77
C GLY A 329 4.38 12.07 -9.84
N LEU A 330 4.95 12.80 -10.80
CA LEU A 330 5.88 12.21 -11.78
C LEU A 330 7.13 11.68 -11.08
N HIS A 331 7.49 10.41 -11.29
CA HIS A 331 8.78 9.85 -10.87
C HIS A 331 9.31 8.84 -11.89
N TRP A 332 10.45 9.16 -12.52
CA TRP A 332 11.13 8.36 -13.53
C TRP A 332 12.62 8.23 -13.19
N GLN A 333 13.02 7.00 -12.87
CA GLN A 333 14.42 6.65 -12.62
C GLN A 333 14.99 5.94 -13.85
N LEU A 334 16.03 6.51 -14.44
CA LEU A 334 16.68 6.01 -15.64
C LEU A 334 18.08 5.47 -15.32
N GLN A 335 18.45 4.38 -15.97
CA GLN A 335 19.82 3.88 -16.02
C GLN A 335 20.35 3.92 -17.44
N VAL A 336 21.53 4.47 -17.62
CA VAL A 336 22.21 4.62 -18.91
C VAL A 336 23.51 3.84 -18.88
N SER A 337 23.72 3.00 -19.89
CA SER A 337 24.93 2.17 -20.05
C SER A 337 26.22 2.99 -19.98
N ARG A 338 26.26 4.16 -20.63
CA ARG A 338 27.37 5.11 -20.50
C ARG A 338 27.27 5.91 -19.20
N LYS A 339 28.22 5.71 -18.30
CA LYS A 339 28.30 6.44 -17.01
C LYS A 339 28.31 7.97 -17.15
N ASP A 340 28.93 8.50 -18.21
CA ASP A 340 29.13 9.94 -18.39
C ASP A 340 27.97 10.62 -19.12
N ALA A 341 26.93 9.87 -19.53
CA ALA A 341 25.81 10.40 -20.29
C ALA A 341 24.77 11.16 -19.45
N ALA A 342 24.66 10.84 -18.15
CA ALA A 342 23.64 11.42 -17.27
C ALA A 342 23.88 12.91 -16.97
N THR A 343 25.12 13.27 -16.60
CA THR A 343 25.45 14.62 -16.13
C THR A 343 25.20 15.73 -17.17
N PRO A 344 25.62 15.61 -18.45
CA PRO A 344 25.37 16.64 -19.45
C PRO A 344 23.88 16.89 -19.70
N VAL A 345 23.08 15.84 -19.67
CA VAL A 345 21.64 15.89 -19.95
C VAL A 345 20.89 16.51 -18.77
N CYS A 346 21.17 16.08 -17.54
CA CYS A 346 20.57 16.68 -16.36
C CYS A 346 20.95 18.15 -16.22
N ARG A 347 22.21 18.51 -16.48
CA ARG A 347 22.65 19.92 -16.48
C ARG A 347 21.87 20.76 -17.49
N ALA A 348 21.69 20.25 -18.72
CA ALA A 348 20.90 20.94 -19.72
C ALA A 348 19.44 21.12 -19.28
N LEU A 349 18.83 20.08 -18.72
CA LEU A 349 17.45 20.14 -18.22
C LEU A 349 17.27 21.09 -17.03
N SER A 350 18.19 21.10 -16.06
CA SER A 350 18.13 21.97 -14.88
C SER A 350 18.27 23.46 -15.21
N ASN A 351 18.86 23.78 -16.37
CA ASN A 351 19.02 25.16 -16.84
C ASN A 351 17.77 25.70 -17.57
N ALA A 352 16.63 25.01 -17.48
CA ALA A 352 15.40 25.45 -18.13
C ALA A 352 14.97 26.85 -17.61
N PRO A 353 14.71 27.82 -18.50
CA PRO A 353 14.26 29.14 -18.11
C PRO A 353 12.86 29.07 -17.47
N ALA A 354 12.67 29.78 -16.34
CA ALA A 354 11.36 29.88 -15.70
C ALA A 354 10.39 30.66 -16.61
N LEU A 355 9.30 30.03 -17.03
CA LEU A 355 8.21 30.72 -17.74
C LEU A 355 7.58 31.74 -16.79
N THR A 356 7.83 33.02 -17.02
CA THR A 356 7.19 34.08 -16.24
C THR A 356 5.71 34.10 -16.59
N ALA A 357 4.83 33.87 -15.61
CA ALA A 357 3.39 34.03 -15.81
C ALA A 357 3.11 35.46 -16.31
N ALA A 358 2.42 35.58 -17.44
CA ALA A 358 2.01 36.87 -17.97
C ALA A 358 1.18 37.63 -16.92
N ALA A 359 1.55 38.88 -16.64
CA ALA A 359 0.72 39.77 -15.83
C ALA A 359 -0.70 39.84 -16.45
N PRO A 360 -1.77 39.76 -15.64
CA PRO A 360 -3.12 39.80 -16.18
C PRO A 360 -3.35 41.11 -16.93
N VAL A 361 -3.88 40.99 -18.15
CA VAL A 361 -4.35 42.14 -18.93
C VAL A 361 -5.46 42.81 -18.13
N VAL A 362 -5.20 44.01 -17.63
CA VAL A 362 -6.21 44.88 -17.04
C VAL A 362 -7.19 45.26 -18.14
N ASN A 363 -8.37 44.63 -18.17
CA ASN A 363 -9.50 45.18 -18.91
C ASN A 363 -9.95 46.48 -18.21
N PRO A 364 -10.23 47.57 -18.94
CA PRO A 364 -10.72 48.79 -18.33
C PRO A 364 -12.08 48.52 -17.65
N PRO A 365 -12.28 48.91 -16.38
CA PRO A 365 -13.50 48.59 -15.67
C PRO A 365 -14.70 49.36 -16.23
N ALA A 366 -15.83 48.65 -16.32
CA ALA A 366 -17.14 49.25 -16.53
C ALA A 366 -17.48 50.20 -15.35
N LYS A 367 -17.96 51.40 -15.68
CA LYS A 367 -18.34 52.45 -14.73
C LYS A 367 -19.43 51.97 -13.75
N ILE A 368 -19.14 52.03 -12.46
CA ILE A 368 -20.13 52.05 -11.35
C ILE A 368 -19.77 53.25 -10.44
N PRO A 369 -20.74 53.98 -9.87
CA PRO A 369 -20.52 55.30 -9.27
C PRO A 369 -19.84 55.24 -7.90
N ALA A 370 -19.08 56.29 -7.57
CA ALA A 370 -18.20 56.38 -6.41
C ALA A 370 -18.92 56.55 -5.06
N PRO A 371 -18.42 55.92 -3.97
CA PRO A 371 -18.65 56.36 -2.60
C PRO A 371 -17.63 57.44 -2.15
N PRO A 372 -17.97 58.24 -1.12
CA PRO A 372 -17.25 59.48 -0.80
C PRO A 372 -15.93 59.25 -0.05
N THR A 373 -15.02 60.21 -0.23
CA THR A 373 -13.62 60.25 0.22
C THR A 373 -13.45 60.38 1.74
N PRO A 374 -12.44 59.71 2.35
CA PRO A 374 -12.02 59.95 3.73
C PRO A 374 -10.94 61.05 3.86
N HIS A 375 -11.03 61.82 4.94
CA HIS A 375 -10.08 62.86 5.38
C HIS A 375 -8.81 62.26 6.07
N PRO A 376 -7.70 63.01 6.17
CA PRO A 376 -6.37 62.47 6.51
C PRO A 376 -6.13 62.25 8.02
N PRO A 377 -5.20 61.35 8.40
CA PRO A 377 -4.86 61.12 9.80
C PRO A 377 -3.83 62.13 10.34
N ARG A 378 -4.01 62.52 11.60
CA ARG A 378 -3.03 63.27 12.41
C ARG A 378 -2.19 62.33 13.28
N SER A 379 -0.93 62.72 13.39
CA SER A 379 0.18 62.19 14.18
C SER A 379 -0.08 62.02 15.68
N THR A 380 0.46 60.93 16.27
CA THR A 380 1.23 60.99 17.52
C THR A 380 2.33 59.91 17.50
N ALA A 381 3.57 60.34 17.72
CA ALA A 381 4.79 59.54 17.79
C ALA A 381 5.03 58.95 19.18
N PHE A 382 5.71 57.79 19.27
CA PHE A 382 6.61 57.48 20.37
C PHE A 382 7.74 56.54 19.88
N VAL A 383 8.96 56.87 20.30
CA VAL A 383 10.27 56.36 19.87
C VAL A 383 10.78 55.31 20.87
N PRO A 384 11.45 54.22 20.45
CA PRO A 384 12.22 53.37 21.35
C PRO A 384 13.70 53.79 21.37
N ASN A 385 14.33 53.78 22.56
CA ASN A 385 15.76 54.05 22.75
C ASN A 385 16.55 52.75 23.07
N PRO A 386 17.87 52.71 22.77
CA PRO A 386 18.72 51.52 22.82
C PRO A 386 19.59 51.44 24.10
N VAL A 387 20.15 50.27 24.41
CA VAL A 387 21.21 50.11 25.42
C VAL A 387 22.26 49.11 24.94
N GLU A 388 23.53 49.50 25.09
CA GLU A 388 24.76 48.74 24.81
C GLU A 388 25.72 48.85 26.05
N PRO A 389 26.94 48.26 26.09
CA PRO A 389 27.39 47.31 27.13
C PRO A 389 28.44 47.85 28.12
N HIS A 390 28.70 47.14 29.22
CA HIS A 390 29.82 47.45 30.14
C HIS A 390 30.60 46.23 30.67
N SER A 391 31.90 46.50 30.91
CA SER A 391 33.06 45.63 31.11
C SER A 391 33.32 45.10 32.53
N LEU A 392 34.29 44.17 32.60
CA LEU A 392 34.83 43.40 33.75
C LEU A 392 35.72 44.16 34.77
N VAL A 393 36.05 43.41 35.85
CA VAL A 393 37.17 43.42 36.86
C VAL A 393 36.89 44.04 38.28
N PRO A 394 37.61 43.68 39.40
CA PRO A 394 37.21 42.68 40.43
C PRO A 394 37.37 43.14 41.92
N ALA A 395 37.02 42.29 42.92
CA ALA A 395 37.63 42.10 44.28
C ALA A 395 36.62 41.59 45.34
N PRO A 396 37.00 41.07 46.55
CA PRO A 396 38.21 40.34 46.98
C PRO A 396 37.89 38.98 47.68
N ALA A 397 38.97 38.27 48.04
CA ALA A 397 38.99 36.95 48.68
C ALA A 397 38.45 36.89 50.13
N ALA A 398 37.86 35.74 50.49
CA ALA A 398 37.71 35.30 51.87
C ALA A 398 37.98 33.79 51.98
N GLN A 399 38.90 33.44 52.89
CA GLN A 399 39.34 32.08 53.24
C GLN A 399 38.83 31.72 54.66
N PRO A 400 39.01 30.48 55.17
CA PRO A 400 37.93 29.64 55.68
C PRO A 400 37.84 29.58 57.21
N ARG A 401 36.70 29.12 57.74
CA ARG A 401 36.60 28.65 59.13
C ARG A 401 36.01 27.25 59.22
N SER A 402 36.84 26.34 59.70
CA SER A 402 36.56 24.98 60.17
C SER A 402 35.48 24.93 61.26
N LYS A 403 34.64 23.89 61.26
CA LYS A 403 34.18 23.18 62.47
C LYS A 403 33.67 21.77 62.15
N GLN A 404 34.50 20.82 62.59
CA GLN A 404 34.32 19.41 62.94
C GLN A 404 32.92 18.76 62.89
N SER A 405 32.85 17.68 62.11
CA SER A 405 32.48 16.30 62.50
C SER A 405 31.32 16.07 63.49
N GLN A 406 30.18 15.63 62.94
CA GLN A 406 29.47 14.45 63.47
C GLN A 406 29.07 13.53 62.31
N LYS A 407 29.84 12.43 62.14
CA LYS A 407 29.44 11.26 61.34
C LYS A 407 28.23 10.62 62.02
N ARG A 408 27.03 10.93 61.55
CA ARG A 408 25.87 10.03 61.72
C ARG A 408 25.82 9.17 60.46
N SER A 409 26.05 7.88 60.66
CA SER A 409 25.84 6.84 59.65
C SER A 409 24.36 6.81 59.27
N THR A 410 23.97 7.63 58.30
CA THR A 410 22.78 7.41 57.50
C THR A 410 23.28 6.80 56.21
N GLN A 411 23.34 5.47 56.15
CA GLN A 411 23.25 4.81 54.84
C GLN A 411 22.01 5.42 54.16
N PRO A 412 22.12 5.95 52.93
CA PRO A 412 20.93 6.23 52.15
C PRO A 412 20.09 4.94 52.14
N PRO A 413 18.75 5.03 52.27
CA PRO A 413 17.91 3.85 52.11
C PRO A 413 18.31 3.14 50.80
N PRO A 414 18.39 1.80 50.78
CA PRO A 414 18.76 1.08 49.57
C PRO A 414 17.84 1.54 48.44
N SER A 415 18.44 1.89 47.30
CA SER A 415 17.70 2.26 46.10
C SER A 415 16.65 1.19 45.81
N PRO A 416 15.42 1.57 45.42
CA PRO A 416 14.44 0.58 45.00
C PRO A 416 15.05 -0.24 43.86
N THR A 417 15.01 -1.57 43.95
CA THR A 417 15.65 -2.46 42.98
C THR A 417 14.68 -3.59 42.63
N ILE A 418 14.50 -3.87 41.34
CA ILE A 418 13.80 -5.07 40.87
C ILE A 418 14.82 -6.20 40.90
N THR A 419 14.54 -7.25 41.67
CA THR A 419 15.45 -8.40 41.81
C THR A 419 15.21 -9.36 40.65
N CYS A 420 16.23 -9.62 39.83
CA CYS A 420 16.11 -10.50 38.67
C CYS A 420 16.22 -11.98 39.08
N ALA A 421 15.12 -12.71 39.00
CA ALA A 421 15.06 -14.16 39.10
C ALA A 421 15.30 -14.82 37.73
N GLN A 422 15.64 -16.09 37.78
CA GLN A 422 15.90 -16.93 36.63
C GLN A 422 15.10 -18.22 36.73
N LEU A 423 14.59 -18.67 35.59
CA LEU A 423 14.09 -20.03 35.45
C LEU A 423 15.24 -21.01 35.22
N THR A 424 15.22 -22.12 35.93
CA THR A 424 16.23 -23.19 35.85
C THR A 424 15.57 -24.57 35.88
N ARG A 425 16.18 -25.52 35.18
CA ARG A 425 15.85 -26.95 35.24
C ARG A 425 16.48 -27.65 36.44
N LYS A 426 17.42 -27.00 37.13
CA LYS A 426 17.99 -27.52 38.38
C LYS A 426 16.90 -27.47 39.45
N PRO A 427 16.71 -28.54 40.24
CA PRO A 427 15.72 -28.56 41.30
C PRO A 427 15.96 -27.43 42.30
N THR A 428 14.92 -26.66 42.61
CA THR A 428 14.93 -25.64 43.67
C THR A 428 13.68 -25.84 44.55
N PRO A 429 13.65 -25.30 45.78
CA PRO A 429 12.46 -25.36 46.63
C PRO A 429 11.34 -24.39 46.19
N TYR A 430 11.45 -23.78 45.01
CA TYR A 430 10.56 -22.72 44.53
C TYR A 430 9.87 -23.14 43.21
N PRO A 431 8.87 -24.04 43.27
CA PRO A 431 8.07 -24.39 42.11
C PRO A 431 7.23 -23.19 41.63
N LEU A 432 6.77 -23.25 40.38
CA LEU A 432 5.97 -22.19 39.76
C LEU A 432 4.47 -22.33 40.04
N ASP A 433 4.04 -23.51 40.48
CA ASP A 433 2.63 -23.82 40.73
C ASP A 433 2.04 -22.88 41.79
N GLY A 434 0.87 -22.32 41.49
CA GLY A 434 0.18 -21.38 42.38
C GLY A 434 0.79 -19.98 42.44
N LEU A 435 1.84 -19.69 41.66
CA LEU A 435 2.35 -18.32 41.51
C LEU A 435 1.47 -17.48 40.59
N MET A 436 1.45 -16.19 40.90
CA MET A 436 0.85 -15.14 40.08
C MET A 436 1.96 -14.42 39.33
N PHE A 437 1.76 -14.20 38.05
CA PHE A 437 2.65 -13.46 37.17
C PHE A 437 1.98 -12.17 36.70
N THR A 438 2.78 -11.14 36.46
CA THR A 438 2.37 -9.94 35.72
C THR A 438 3.32 -9.76 34.55
N ALA A 439 2.87 -10.04 33.33
CA ALA A 439 3.64 -9.67 32.15
C ALA A 439 3.53 -8.16 31.92
N ILE A 440 4.64 -7.52 31.60
CA ILE A 440 4.74 -6.08 31.32
C ILE A 440 5.46 -5.85 29.99
N ASP A 441 5.01 -4.82 29.29
CA ASP A 441 5.74 -4.16 28.22
C ASP A 441 5.47 -2.64 28.31
N ILE A 442 6.41 -1.83 27.80
CA ILE A 442 6.32 -0.36 27.83
C ILE A 442 6.81 0.23 26.51
N GLU A 443 6.16 1.31 26.08
CA GLU A 443 6.66 2.17 25.01
C GLU A 443 7.25 3.46 25.58
N THR A 444 8.28 3.99 24.94
CA THR A 444 9.10 5.08 25.49
C THR A 444 9.46 6.12 24.44
N THR A 445 9.79 7.34 24.87
CA THR A 445 10.19 8.44 23.96
C THR A 445 11.54 8.20 23.26
N GLY A 446 12.35 7.26 23.76
CA GLY A 446 13.71 6.95 23.33
C GLY A 446 14.27 5.81 24.16
N LEU A 447 15.60 5.59 24.13
CA LEU A 447 16.23 4.41 24.73
C LEU A 447 16.99 4.70 26.04
N ASP A 448 17.10 5.96 26.46
CA ASP A 448 17.85 6.33 27.68
C ASP A 448 16.88 6.60 28.85
N PRO A 449 16.81 5.70 29.86
CA PRO A 449 15.88 5.84 30.99
C PRO A 449 16.09 7.11 31.83
N GLN A 450 17.27 7.76 31.75
CA GLN A 450 17.55 9.01 32.46
C GLN A 450 16.88 10.21 31.78
N SER A 451 16.97 10.32 30.46
CA SER A 451 16.42 11.44 29.69
C SER A 451 15.02 11.17 29.13
N ASP A 452 14.72 9.94 28.76
CA ASP A 452 13.47 9.53 28.11
C ASP A 452 12.37 9.18 29.11
N ARG A 453 11.14 9.06 28.60
CA ARG A 453 9.93 8.85 29.40
C ARG A 453 9.09 7.70 28.85
N ILE A 454 8.31 7.08 29.71
CA ILE A 454 7.33 6.05 29.35
C ILE A 454 6.09 6.76 28.76
N VAL A 455 5.62 6.30 27.60
CA VAL A 455 4.44 6.85 26.90
C VAL A 455 3.28 5.86 26.82
N GLU A 456 3.53 4.57 27.00
CA GLU A 456 2.51 3.53 27.11
C GLU A 456 2.98 2.45 28.08
N ILE A 457 2.04 1.85 28.82
CA ILE A 457 2.29 0.68 29.67
C ILE A 457 1.18 -0.35 29.45
N GLY A 458 1.56 -1.62 29.30
CA GLY A 458 0.66 -2.75 29.21
C GLY A 458 1.01 -3.81 30.24
N LEU A 459 0.00 -4.30 30.97
CA LEU A 459 0.13 -5.29 32.03
C LEU A 459 -0.91 -6.39 31.85
N VAL A 460 -0.47 -7.65 31.98
CA VAL A 460 -1.33 -8.83 31.97
C VAL A 460 -1.04 -9.66 33.21
N LYS A 461 -2.01 -9.78 34.10
CA LYS A 461 -1.92 -10.62 35.30
C LYS A 461 -2.51 -11.99 35.01
N PHE A 462 -1.75 -13.04 35.31
CA PHE A 462 -2.16 -14.40 35.02
C PHE A 462 -1.60 -15.40 36.04
N THR A 463 -2.29 -16.52 36.16
CA THR A 463 -1.86 -17.69 36.95
C THR A 463 -0.86 -18.54 36.17
N ALA A 464 -0.11 -19.40 36.86
CA ALA A 464 0.88 -20.29 36.24
C ALA A 464 0.33 -21.22 35.14
N ASP A 465 -0.97 -21.53 35.17
CA ASP A 465 -1.67 -22.32 34.14
C ASP A 465 -2.09 -21.50 32.90
N GLY A 466 -1.83 -20.18 32.92
CA GLY A 466 -2.10 -19.25 31.84
C GLY A 466 -3.44 -18.52 31.91
N THR A 467 -4.27 -18.78 32.93
CA THR A 467 -5.55 -18.07 33.07
C THR A 467 -5.30 -16.58 33.33
N ILE A 468 -5.83 -15.72 32.45
CA ILE A 468 -5.80 -14.26 32.64
C ILE A 468 -6.74 -13.92 33.79
N VAL A 469 -6.21 -13.20 34.77
CA VAL A 469 -6.97 -12.72 35.93
C VAL A 469 -7.39 -11.26 35.75
N ASP A 470 -6.51 -10.44 35.21
CA ASP A 470 -6.75 -9.01 35.01
C ASP A 470 -5.79 -8.45 33.95
N GLU A 471 -6.16 -7.35 33.32
CA GLU A 471 -5.30 -6.59 32.39
C GLU A 471 -5.42 -5.10 32.67
N PHE A 472 -4.31 -4.39 32.49
CA PHE A 472 -4.22 -2.95 32.62
C PHE A 472 -3.40 -2.39 31.47
N ALA A 473 -3.91 -1.38 30.78
CA ALA A 473 -3.16 -0.67 29.76
C ALA A 473 -3.56 0.79 29.71
N THR A 474 -2.57 1.67 29.52
CA THR A 474 -2.82 3.10 29.30
C THR A 474 -1.63 3.78 28.64
N LEU A 475 -1.93 4.78 27.82
CA LEU A 475 -1.02 5.85 27.44
C LEU A 475 -0.69 6.70 28.67
N ILE A 476 0.48 7.34 28.66
CA ILE A 476 0.97 8.24 29.70
C ILE A 476 1.37 9.56 29.05
N ASN A 477 0.91 10.69 29.62
CA ASN A 477 1.12 12.03 29.06
C ASN A 477 2.57 12.53 29.22
N ASN A 478 3.47 11.99 28.39
CA ASN A 478 4.89 12.36 28.29
C ASN A 478 5.25 12.65 26.82
N PRO A 479 4.91 13.83 26.27
CA PRO A 479 5.18 14.15 24.87
C PRO A 479 6.68 14.30 24.56
N GLY A 480 7.01 14.22 23.28
CA GLY A 480 8.38 14.42 22.79
C GLY A 480 9.11 13.13 22.41
N SER A 481 8.41 12.11 21.91
CA SER A 481 9.04 10.94 21.33
C SER A 481 10.01 11.32 20.20
N SER A 482 11.18 10.70 20.20
CA SER A 482 12.13 10.82 19.09
C SER A 482 11.51 10.27 17.80
N PRO A 483 11.93 10.74 16.61
CA PRO A 483 11.41 10.21 15.35
C PRO A 483 11.61 8.69 15.19
N GLY A 484 12.66 8.14 15.79
CA GLY A 484 12.92 6.70 15.81
C GLY A 484 11.91 5.93 16.67
N ALA A 485 11.68 6.39 17.91
CA ALA A 485 10.69 5.78 18.79
C ALA A 485 9.27 5.89 18.22
N GLN A 486 8.90 7.07 17.71
CA GLN A 486 7.60 7.29 17.08
C GLN A 486 7.39 6.42 15.83
N ALA A 487 8.42 6.17 15.02
CA ALA A 487 8.33 5.26 13.89
C ALA A 487 8.14 3.79 14.29
N VAL A 488 8.55 3.43 15.51
CA VAL A 488 8.41 2.07 16.08
C VAL A 488 7.03 1.90 16.68
N HIS A 489 6.67 2.71 17.68
CA HIS A 489 5.42 2.55 18.43
C HIS A 489 4.22 3.27 17.83
N GLY A 490 4.40 4.26 16.94
CA GLY A 490 3.31 4.98 16.26
C GLY A 490 2.54 6.01 17.10
N ILE A 491 2.72 6.04 18.43
CA ILE A 491 2.12 7.04 19.35
C ILE A 491 2.59 8.46 19.02
N THR A 492 1.65 9.37 18.78
CA THR A 492 1.91 10.80 18.55
C THR A 492 1.67 11.62 19.82
N ASP A 493 2.26 12.82 19.92
CA ASP A 493 1.97 13.74 21.03
C ASP A 493 0.47 14.07 21.15
N THR A 494 -0.27 14.06 20.03
CA THR A 494 -1.72 14.25 20.03
C THR A 494 -2.50 13.10 20.65
N ASP A 495 -1.98 11.87 20.61
CA ASP A 495 -2.61 10.70 21.25
C ASP A 495 -2.45 10.74 22.78
N LEU A 496 -1.44 11.46 23.29
CA LEU A 496 -1.14 11.60 24.71
C LEU A 496 -2.01 12.67 25.40
N VAL A 497 -2.75 13.47 24.64
CA VAL A 497 -3.61 14.52 25.18
C VAL A 497 -4.74 13.91 26.00
N GLY A 498 -4.81 14.28 27.29
CA GLY A 498 -5.84 13.79 28.21
C GLY A 498 -5.57 12.39 28.77
N ALA A 499 -4.44 11.78 28.42
CA ALA A 499 -3.91 10.60 29.09
C ALA A 499 -3.47 10.94 30.52
N PRO A 500 -3.45 9.96 31.44
CA PRO A 500 -2.99 10.16 32.81
C PRO A 500 -1.51 10.58 32.86
N ASP A 501 -1.13 11.24 33.96
CA ASP A 501 0.27 11.53 34.20
C ASP A 501 1.04 10.29 34.70
N THR A 502 2.37 10.43 34.78
CA THR A 502 3.26 9.32 35.20
C THR A 502 2.97 8.86 36.62
N GLU A 503 2.59 9.76 37.53
CA GLU A 503 2.35 9.42 38.93
C GLU A 503 1.09 8.56 39.05
N GLN A 504 0.00 8.97 38.39
CA GLN A 504 -1.26 8.24 38.34
C GLN A 504 -1.09 6.84 37.74
N ALA A 505 -0.48 6.76 36.56
CA ALA A 505 -0.33 5.49 35.83
C ALA A 505 0.57 4.51 36.60
N LEU A 506 1.71 4.98 37.13
CA LEU A 506 2.64 4.10 37.85
C LEU A 506 2.13 3.68 39.23
N THR A 507 1.37 4.53 39.92
CA THR A 507 0.79 4.15 41.23
C THR A 507 -0.15 2.96 41.07
N GLU A 508 -1.03 2.98 40.06
CA GLU A 508 -1.90 1.82 39.77
C GLU A 508 -1.10 0.62 39.23
N ALA A 509 -0.15 0.82 38.31
CA ALA A 509 0.70 -0.26 37.79
C ALA A 509 1.46 -0.98 38.91
N PHE A 510 1.95 -0.24 39.92
CA PHE A 510 2.70 -0.79 41.04
C PHE A 510 1.79 -1.59 41.97
N ALA A 511 0.57 -1.12 42.22
CA ALA A 511 -0.44 -1.90 42.93
C ALA A 511 -0.87 -3.14 42.14
N PHE A 512 -0.94 -3.04 40.80
CA PHE A 512 -1.30 -4.13 39.92
C PHE A 512 -0.26 -5.27 39.97
N MET A 513 1.04 -4.96 39.94
CA MET A 513 2.10 -5.99 39.98
C MET A 513 2.44 -6.50 41.40
N ALA A 514 1.93 -5.87 42.46
CA ALA A 514 2.22 -6.27 43.83
C ALA A 514 1.86 -7.74 44.10
N GLY A 515 2.74 -8.46 44.78
CA GLY A 515 2.56 -9.89 45.09
C GLY A 515 2.70 -10.85 43.89
N THR A 516 3.11 -10.35 42.72
CA THR A 516 3.32 -11.17 41.52
C THR A 516 4.79 -11.20 41.09
N VAL A 517 5.17 -12.21 40.29
CA VAL A 517 6.44 -12.21 39.57
C VAL A 517 6.26 -11.34 38.32
N LEU A 518 7.00 -10.25 38.23
CA LEU A 518 7.01 -9.38 37.05
C LEU A 518 7.71 -10.10 35.91
N VAL A 519 7.14 -10.14 34.71
CA VAL A 519 7.69 -10.85 33.55
C VAL A 519 7.80 -9.88 32.40
N ALA A 520 8.96 -9.78 31.78
CA ALA A 520 9.13 -8.97 30.58
C ALA A 520 9.99 -9.72 29.56
N HIS A 521 9.91 -9.32 28.30
CA HIS A 521 10.80 -9.91 27.31
C HIS A 521 12.23 -9.50 27.55
N ASN A 522 12.49 -8.20 27.73
CA ASN A 522 13.82 -7.65 27.97
C ASN A 522 13.91 -6.91 29.31
N LEU A 523 13.65 -7.63 30.41
CA LEU A 523 13.41 -7.07 31.76
C LEU A 523 14.35 -5.94 32.20
N GLU A 524 15.62 -5.94 31.80
CA GLU A 524 16.56 -4.86 32.09
C GLU A 524 16.03 -3.51 31.61
N PHE A 525 15.51 -3.45 30.38
CA PHE A 525 14.92 -2.26 29.78
C PHE A 525 13.69 -1.77 30.57
N GLU A 526 12.70 -2.64 30.81
CA GLU A 526 11.50 -2.23 31.56
C GLU A 526 11.88 -1.82 32.98
N SER A 527 12.78 -2.56 33.64
CA SER A 527 13.21 -2.27 35.00
C SER A 527 13.86 -0.89 35.11
N ASP A 528 14.79 -0.56 34.22
CA ASP A 528 15.51 0.72 34.27
C ASP A 528 14.56 1.92 34.08
N PHE A 529 13.61 1.81 33.15
CA PHE A 529 12.59 2.85 32.93
C PHE A 529 11.63 2.98 34.11
N LEU A 530 11.16 1.88 34.69
CA LEU A 530 10.28 1.92 35.87
C LEU A 530 10.99 2.51 37.09
N LEU A 531 12.26 2.13 37.33
CA LEU A 531 13.06 2.66 38.43
C LEU A 531 13.29 4.18 38.28
N ALA A 532 13.68 4.61 37.07
CA ALA A 532 13.93 6.02 36.80
C ALA A 532 12.64 6.86 36.89
N ALA A 533 11.52 6.34 36.38
CA ALA A 533 10.22 7.00 36.46
C ALA A 533 9.69 7.06 37.90
N ALA A 534 9.82 5.98 38.68
CA ALA A 534 9.48 5.95 40.09
C ALA A 534 10.29 6.98 40.89
N GLN A 535 11.60 7.05 40.65
CA GLN A 535 12.48 8.02 41.30
C GLN A 535 12.07 9.47 40.98
N ARG A 536 11.76 9.77 39.71
CA ARG A 536 11.28 11.11 39.30
C ARG A 536 9.95 11.48 39.91
N ALA A 537 9.02 10.53 40.01
CA ALA A 537 7.68 10.72 40.57
C ALA A 537 7.65 10.64 42.11
N GLY A 538 8.77 10.30 42.77
CA GLY A 538 8.79 10.09 44.22
C GLY A 538 8.02 8.83 44.68
N LEU A 539 7.76 7.91 43.76
CA LEU A 539 7.05 6.65 44.02
C LEU A 539 8.00 5.56 44.51
N ARG A 540 7.44 4.58 45.23
CA ARG A 540 8.16 3.38 45.67
C ARG A 540 7.60 2.18 44.94
N LEU A 541 8.50 1.35 44.41
CA LEU A 541 8.11 0.03 43.91
C LEU A 541 7.61 -0.86 45.07
N PRO A 542 6.78 -1.87 44.75
CA PRO A 542 6.44 -2.93 45.70
C PRO A 542 7.70 -3.53 46.34
N ARG A 543 7.59 -3.97 47.59
CA ARG A 543 8.75 -4.56 48.26
C ARG A 543 9.07 -5.90 47.63
N ASN A 544 10.36 -6.19 47.47
CA ASN A 544 10.84 -7.45 46.93
C ASN A 544 10.25 -7.78 45.54
N THR A 545 10.03 -6.77 44.67
CA THR A 545 9.62 -7.02 43.28
C THR A 545 10.61 -7.96 42.61
N LEU A 546 10.14 -9.16 42.29
CA LEU A 546 10.89 -10.20 41.62
C LEU A 546 10.57 -10.13 40.12
N GLY A 547 11.58 -9.95 39.29
CA GLY A 547 11.44 -9.88 37.84
C GLY A 547 11.97 -11.13 37.15
N LEU A 548 11.36 -11.54 36.05
CA LEU A 548 11.78 -12.64 35.19
C LEU A 548 11.91 -12.18 33.74
N CYS A 549 13.07 -12.44 33.13
CA CYS A 549 13.36 -12.11 31.74
C CYS A 549 13.11 -13.32 30.82
N THR A 550 12.14 -13.24 29.90
CA THR A 550 11.88 -14.35 28.96
C THR A 550 12.94 -14.44 27.87
N LEU A 551 13.56 -13.34 27.45
CA LEU A 551 14.71 -13.34 26.53
C LEU A 551 15.91 -14.08 27.14
N GLY A 552 16.28 -13.73 28.38
CA GLY A 552 17.38 -14.37 29.09
C GLY A 552 17.08 -15.82 29.45
N THR A 553 15.80 -16.16 29.68
CA THR A 553 15.39 -17.57 29.84
C THR A 553 15.52 -18.33 28.52
N ALA A 554 15.00 -17.80 27.42
CA ALA A 554 15.08 -18.41 26.11
C ALA A 554 16.54 -18.65 25.69
N ARG A 555 17.43 -17.66 25.83
CA ARG A 555 18.86 -17.80 25.48
C ARG A 555 19.58 -18.88 26.29
N ARG A 556 19.23 -19.05 27.57
CA ARG A 556 19.84 -20.07 28.45
C ARG A 556 19.30 -21.48 28.20
N GLN A 557 18.01 -21.59 27.90
CA GLN A 557 17.32 -22.88 27.79
C GLN A 557 17.29 -23.42 26.36
N LEU A 558 17.34 -22.55 25.36
CA LEU A 558 17.15 -22.88 23.95
C LEU A 558 18.41 -22.58 23.13
N ASP A 559 18.55 -23.30 22.03
CA ASP A 559 19.53 -23.09 20.98
C ASP A 559 18.82 -22.60 19.72
N GLY A 560 19.20 -21.44 19.21
CA GLY A 560 18.45 -20.78 18.13
C GLY A 560 19.07 -19.47 17.67
N ARG A 561 18.75 -19.08 16.44
CA ARG A 561 19.35 -17.92 15.75
C ARG A 561 18.87 -16.57 16.26
N ALA A 562 17.63 -16.51 16.75
CA ALA A 562 16.98 -15.30 17.19
C ALA A 562 16.03 -15.61 18.34
N PHE A 563 15.96 -14.67 19.28
CA PHE A 563 15.13 -14.80 20.48
C PHE A 563 14.28 -13.56 20.72
N SER A 564 14.07 -12.71 19.70
CA SER A 564 13.17 -11.56 19.84
C SER A 564 11.75 -12.00 20.19
N LEU A 565 10.97 -11.10 20.79
CA LEU A 565 9.61 -11.40 21.21
C LEU A 565 8.78 -11.95 20.05
N THR A 566 8.90 -11.35 18.88
CA THR A 566 8.25 -11.79 17.64
C THR A 566 8.59 -13.25 17.27
N VAL A 567 9.87 -13.63 17.35
CA VAL A 567 10.32 -14.99 17.00
C VAL A 567 9.87 -16.00 18.05
N MET A 568 9.99 -15.63 19.33
CA MET A 568 9.57 -16.49 20.43
C MET A 568 8.06 -16.66 20.45
N TYR A 569 7.28 -15.60 20.23
CA TYR A 569 5.83 -15.66 20.13
C TYR A 569 5.39 -16.56 18.98
N LYS A 570 6.02 -16.42 17.80
CA LYS A 570 5.76 -17.32 16.68
C LYS A 570 6.10 -18.77 17.00
N THR A 571 7.19 -18.99 17.70
CA THR A 571 7.56 -20.34 18.16
C THR A 571 6.49 -20.91 19.10
N ALA A 572 5.97 -20.06 19.99
CA ALA A 572 4.99 -20.43 20.99
C ALA A 572 3.60 -20.72 20.40
N THR A 573 3.09 -19.85 19.53
CA THR A 573 1.70 -19.87 19.06
C THR A 573 1.54 -20.36 17.61
N GLY A 574 2.64 -20.42 16.85
CA GLY A 574 2.62 -20.61 15.40
C GLY A 574 2.19 -19.39 14.61
N ARG A 575 1.90 -18.26 15.27
CA ARG A 575 1.37 -17.02 14.66
C ARG A 575 2.36 -15.87 14.81
N TRP A 576 2.32 -14.91 13.89
CA TRP A 576 3.06 -13.66 14.08
C TRP A 576 2.29 -12.74 15.05
N ILE A 577 3.00 -11.87 15.76
CA ILE A 577 2.36 -10.86 16.62
C ILE A 577 1.63 -9.88 15.70
N ASP A 578 0.32 -9.81 15.85
CA ASP A 578 -0.51 -8.77 15.26
C ASP A 578 -0.33 -7.49 16.11
N HIS A 579 0.03 -6.36 15.48
CA HIS A 579 0.31 -5.07 16.13
C HIS A 579 1.53 -5.02 17.06
N GLN A 580 2.72 -5.33 16.52
CA GLN A 580 4.01 -5.07 17.21
C GLN A 580 4.12 -3.62 17.68
N HIS A 581 4.74 -3.42 18.84
CA HIS A 581 4.94 -2.12 19.47
C HIS A 581 3.64 -1.49 19.98
N ASN A 582 2.78 -2.35 20.54
CA ASN A 582 1.64 -2.03 21.38
C ASN A 582 1.87 -2.73 22.72
N ALA A 583 2.01 -1.95 23.78
CA ALA A 583 2.44 -2.47 25.07
C ALA A 583 1.53 -3.59 25.63
N LEU A 584 0.21 -3.51 25.42
CA LEU A 584 -0.68 -4.58 25.90
C LEU A 584 -0.56 -5.85 25.05
N ALA A 585 -0.47 -5.70 23.74
CA ALA A 585 -0.30 -6.83 22.82
C ALA A 585 1.03 -7.55 23.08
N ASP A 586 2.11 -6.79 23.27
CA ASP A 586 3.43 -7.32 23.57
C ASP A 586 3.50 -7.95 24.97
N ALA A 587 2.83 -7.38 25.99
CA ALA A 587 2.68 -8.02 27.29
C ALA A 587 1.92 -9.37 27.22
N ARG A 588 0.87 -9.47 26.40
CA ARG A 588 0.18 -10.76 26.13
C ARG A 588 1.12 -11.74 25.41
N ALA A 589 1.92 -11.27 24.47
CA ALA A 589 2.92 -12.10 23.80
C ALA A 589 3.99 -12.61 24.77
N VAL A 590 4.43 -11.79 25.72
CA VAL A 590 5.35 -12.19 26.80
C VAL A 590 4.75 -13.31 27.66
N ARG A 591 3.47 -13.20 28.04
CA ARG A 591 2.74 -14.27 28.73
C ARG A 591 2.80 -15.56 27.92
N ASP A 592 2.41 -15.53 26.65
CA ASP A 592 2.32 -16.73 25.81
C ASP A 592 3.69 -17.38 25.61
N VAL A 593 4.75 -16.58 25.45
CA VAL A 593 6.13 -17.07 25.41
C VAL A 593 6.52 -17.74 26.72
N LEU A 594 6.19 -17.14 27.88
CA LEU A 594 6.47 -17.76 29.17
C LEU A 594 5.75 -19.10 29.30
N LEU A 595 4.43 -19.15 29.06
CA LEU A 595 3.64 -20.38 29.17
C LEU A 595 4.18 -21.48 28.27
N TRP A 596 4.57 -21.15 27.04
CA TRP A 596 5.21 -22.09 26.13
C TRP A 596 6.57 -22.59 26.65
N LEU A 597 7.40 -21.71 27.23
CA LEU A 597 8.66 -22.13 27.87
C LEU A 597 8.40 -23.09 29.04
N LEU A 598 7.33 -22.87 29.82
CA LEU A 598 6.99 -23.74 30.95
C LEU A 598 6.48 -25.10 30.48
N ASP A 599 5.54 -25.11 29.52
CA ASP A 599 4.87 -26.30 29.02
C ASP A 599 5.80 -27.20 28.18
N GLN A 600 6.64 -26.59 27.34
CA GLN A 600 7.48 -27.34 26.39
C GLN A 600 8.87 -27.70 26.95
N SER A 601 9.20 -27.30 28.18
CA SER A 601 10.49 -27.61 28.77
C SER A 601 10.66 -29.13 28.97
N PRO A 602 11.81 -29.73 28.58
CA PRO A 602 12.07 -31.16 28.76
C PRO A 602 11.97 -31.65 30.21
N THR A 603 12.20 -30.75 31.16
CA THR A 603 12.02 -30.97 32.60
C THR A 603 11.40 -29.72 33.22
N PRO A 604 10.62 -29.83 34.31
CA PRO A 604 9.99 -28.68 34.93
C PRO A 604 10.99 -27.55 35.26
N LEU A 605 10.63 -26.32 34.91
CA LEU A 605 11.37 -25.13 35.28
C LEU A 605 10.97 -24.66 36.68
N HIS A 606 11.95 -24.20 37.45
CA HIS A 606 11.78 -23.68 38.80
C HIS A 606 12.38 -22.28 38.90
N LEU A 607 11.91 -21.47 39.85
CA LEU A 607 12.58 -20.22 40.18
C LEU A 607 13.86 -20.51 40.95
N ASN A 608 14.93 -19.78 40.63
CA ASN A 608 16.18 -19.85 41.40
C ASN A 608 16.13 -19.09 42.74
N MET A 609 15.05 -18.34 43.01
CA MET A 609 14.88 -17.48 44.17
C MET A 609 13.47 -17.62 44.73
N ALA A 610 13.32 -17.27 46.02
CA ALA A 610 12.02 -17.32 46.67
C ALA A 610 11.02 -16.37 45.98
N PRO A 611 9.80 -16.84 45.66
CA PRO A 611 8.77 -15.99 45.08
C PRO A 611 8.33 -14.91 46.09
N PRO A 612 7.76 -13.79 45.60
CA PRO A 612 7.21 -12.77 46.48
C PRO A 612 6.09 -13.37 47.35
N SER A 613 6.02 -12.95 48.61
CA SER A 613 4.95 -13.39 49.51
C SER A 613 3.61 -12.82 49.02
N GLN A 614 2.61 -13.69 48.81
CA GLN A 614 1.24 -13.32 48.44
C GLN A 614 0.52 -12.42 49.48
N ALA A 615 1.13 -12.15 50.64
CA ALA A 615 0.52 -11.49 51.79
C ALA A 615 0.52 -9.94 51.73
N GLU A 616 1.17 -9.31 50.74
CA GLU A 616 0.99 -7.87 50.54
C GLU A 616 -0.33 -7.64 49.79
N SER A 617 -1.43 -7.46 50.54
CA SER A 617 -2.67 -6.94 49.96
C SER A 617 -2.34 -5.64 49.22
N ALA A 618 -2.74 -5.57 47.95
CA ALA A 618 -2.71 -4.34 47.18
C ALA A 618 -3.38 -3.24 48.02
N VAL A 619 -2.63 -2.19 48.34
CA VAL A 619 -3.21 -0.99 48.94
C VAL A 619 -4.29 -0.53 47.97
N PRO A 620 -5.53 -0.23 48.41
CA PRO A 620 -6.53 0.33 47.53
C PRO A 620 -5.99 1.64 46.94
N VAL A 621 -5.67 1.63 45.65
CA VAL A 621 -5.22 2.81 44.91
C VAL A 621 -6.41 3.36 44.14
N GLU A 622 -6.49 4.69 44.07
CA GLU A 622 -7.44 5.36 43.19
C GLU A 622 -7.18 4.93 41.73
N GLN A 623 -8.22 4.44 41.05
CA GLN A 623 -8.09 3.97 39.68
C GLN A 623 -7.66 5.11 38.76
N CYS A 624 -6.58 4.88 38.02
CA CYS A 624 -6.12 5.72 36.95
C CYS A 624 -7.16 5.71 35.81
N GLN A 625 -7.42 6.90 35.26
CA GLN A 625 -8.18 6.99 34.02
C GLN A 625 -7.33 6.39 32.90
N ILE A 626 -7.84 5.37 32.22
CA ILE A 626 -7.12 4.72 31.13
C ILE A 626 -7.35 5.48 29.83
N SER A 627 -6.28 5.63 29.04
CA SER A 627 -6.33 6.10 27.66
C SER A 627 -5.70 5.04 26.79
N CYS A 628 -6.51 4.22 26.10
CA CYS A 628 -6.00 3.18 25.22
C CYS A 628 -5.79 3.74 23.81
N ARG A 629 -4.71 3.32 23.15
CA ARG A 629 -4.47 3.66 21.76
C ARG A 629 -5.48 2.98 20.81
N PRO A 630 -5.88 3.61 19.71
CA PRO A 630 -6.67 2.95 18.68
C PRO A 630 -5.82 1.91 17.95
N VAL A 631 -6.42 0.75 17.67
CA VAL A 631 -5.84 -0.24 16.76
C VAL A 631 -6.47 -0.05 15.38
N PRO A 632 -5.67 0.10 14.31
CA PRO A 632 -6.23 0.15 12.97
C PRO A 632 -6.93 -1.17 12.65
N LEU A 633 -8.22 -1.13 12.34
CA LEU A 633 -9.00 -2.30 11.95
C LEU A 633 -8.37 -2.96 10.71
N VAL A 634 -7.89 -4.20 10.85
CA VAL A 634 -7.48 -5.01 9.71
C VAL A 634 -8.74 -5.72 9.21
N ARG A 635 -9.35 -5.23 8.13
CA ARG A 635 -10.55 -5.84 7.52
C ARG A 635 -11.80 -5.88 8.42
N ALA A 636 -12.14 -4.76 9.04
CA ALA A 636 -13.46 -4.52 9.68
C ALA A 636 -13.90 -5.54 10.76
N SER A 637 -12.96 -6.16 11.49
CA SER A 637 -13.33 -7.02 12.62
C SER A 637 -13.49 -6.21 13.91
N VAL A 638 -14.73 -6.04 14.37
CA VAL A 638 -15.01 -5.44 15.68
C VAL A 638 -14.49 -6.30 16.83
N ALA A 639 -14.35 -7.62 16.64
CA ALA A 639 -13.75 -8.48 17.65
C ALA A 639 -12.29 -8.05 17.94
N GLU A 640 -11.50 -7.79 16.91
CA GLU A 640 -10.12 -7.32 17.04
C GLU A 640 -10.05 -5.96 17.76
N LEU A 641 -11.00 -5.06 17.47
CA LEU A 641 -11.14 -3.80 18.20
C LEU A 641 -11.37 -4.06 19.70
N LEU A 642 -12.34 -4.90 20.05
CA LEU A 642 -12.68 -5.18 21.45
C LEU A 642 -11.53 -5.84 22.21
N ASP A 643 -10.80 -6.73 21.54
CA ASP A 643 -9.67 -7.45 22.11
C ASP A 643 -8.45 -6.54 22.31
N ALA A 644 -8.31 -5.46 21.54
CA ALA A 644 -7.22 -4.49 21.70
C ALA A 644 -7.26 -3.74 23.04
N PHE A 645 -8.42 -3.68 23.71
CA PHE A 645 -8.56 -3.03 25.02
C PHE A 645 -8.25 -4.03 26.15
N PRO A 646 -7.81 -3.53 27.32
CA PRO A 646 -7.56 -4.39 28.48
C PRO A 646 -8.85 -5.11 28.91
N GLN A 647 -8.76 -6.41 29.12
CA GLN A 647 -9.82 -7.25 29.65
C GLN A 647 -9.69 -7.32 31.18
N SER A 648 -10.63 -6.71 31.88
CA SER A 648 -10.55 -6.56 33.34
C SER A 648 -11.90 -6.86 33.98
N PRO A 649 -11.93 -7.67 35.07
CA PRO A 649 -13.13 -7.84 35.88
C PRO A 649 -13.46 -6.59 36.71
N THR A 650 -12.51 -5.67 36.85
CA THR A 650 -12.68 -4.44 37.62
C THR A 650 -13.28 -3.36 36.72
N PRO A 651 -14.53 -2.93 36.92
CA PRO A 651 -15.13 -1.90 36.10
C PRO A 651 -14.44 -0.56 36.32
N ARG A 652 -14.21 0.18 35.24
CA ARG A 652 -13.65 1.53 35.28
C ARG A 652 -14.74 2.57 35.03
N ARG A 653 -14.52 3.77 35.60
CA ARG A 653 -15.36 4.93 35.34
C ARG A 653 -14.97 5.54 33.99
N GLY A 654 -15.79 5.29 32.98
CA GLY A 654 -15.66 5.94 31.66
C GLY A 654 -16.15 7.39 31.64
N ASP A 655 -15.97 8.06 30.50
CA ASP A 655 -16.58 9.37 30.23
C ASP A 655 -18.06 9.16 29.85
N PRO A 656 -19.04 9.64 30.65
CA PRO A 656 -20.45 9.41 30.39
C PRO A 656 -20.91 9.90 29.01
N ALA A 657 -20.42 11.06 28.55
CA ALA A 657 -20.86 11.64 27.28
C ALA A 657 -20.35 10.84 26.08
N GLU A 658 -19.10 10.36 26.16
CA GLU A 658 -18.51 9.52 25.11
C GLU A 658 -19.10 8.11 25.13
N VAL A 659 -19.43 7.57 26.31
CA VAL A 659 -20.14 6.29 26.44
C VAL A 659 -21.53 6.36 25.83
N ASP A 660 -22.29 7.44 26.06
CA ASP A 660 -23.61 7.63 25.44
C ASP A 660 -23.49 7.78 23.93
N THR A 661 -22.48 8.53 23.45
CA THR A 661 -22.18 8.65 22.02
C THR A 661 -21.87 7.28 21.40
N TYR A 662 -21.04 6.48 22.06
CA TYR A 662 -20.69 5.12 21.62
C TYR A 662 -21.91 4.19 21.57
N ARG A 663 -22.79 4.27 22.58
CA ARG A 663 -24.06 3.51 22.60
C ARG A 663 -24.99 3.89 21.44
N ASN A 664 -25.08 5.18 21.10
CA ASN A 664 -25.88 5.63 19.97
C ASN A 664 -25.31 5.12 18.65
N LEU A 665 -23.99 5.20 18.47
CA LEU A 665 -23.32 4.63 17.29
C LEU A 665 -23.57 3.12 17.15
N LEU A 666 -23.56 2.38 18.27
CA LEU A 666 -23.92 0.95 18.26
C LEU A 666 -25.40 0.72 17.91
N ALA A 667 -26.30 1.56 18.39
CA ALA A 667 -27.72 1.44 18.07
C ALA A 667 -27.97 1.68 16.58
N ASP A 668 -27.35 2.73 16.02
CA ASP A 668 -27.43 3.06 14.59
C ASP A 668 -26.84 1.93 13.73
N ALA A 669 -25.66 1.43 14.11
CA ALA A 669 -24.95 0.36 13.41
C ALA A 669 -25.66 -1.00 13.39
N VAL A 670 -26.66 -1.20 14.25
CA VAL A 670 -27.42 -2.45 14.34
C VAL A 670 -28.76 -2.34 13.59
N GLU A 671 -29.18 -1.14 13.19
CA GLU A 671 -30.50 -0.88 12.60
C GLU A 671 -30.75 -1.64 11.29
N ASP A 672 -29.71 -1.83 10.45
CA ASP A 672 -29.79 -2.54 9.17
C ASP A 672 -29.27 -4.00 9.24
N GLY A 673 -28.88 -4.45 10.43
CA GLY A 673 -28.33 -5.79 10.70
C GLY A 673 -26.94 -6.03 10.08
N ARG A 674 -26.22 -4.98 9.65
CA ARG A 674 -24.88 -5.08 9.04
C ARG A 674 -23.98 -3.92 9.45
N LEU A 675 -22.78 -4.25 9.91
CA LEU A 675 -21.79 -3.22 10.19
C LEU A 675 -21.01 -2.83 8.93
N SER A 676 -21.14 -1.59 8.49
CA SER A 676 -20.31 -1.02 7.43
C SER A 676 -18.89 -0.68 7.92
N TYR A 677 -17.94 -0.51 6.99
CA TYR A 677 -16.58 -0.10 7.32
C TYR A 677 -16.54 1.28 8.02
N GLU A 678 -17.39 2.22 7.59
CA GLU A 678 -17.45 3.58 8.16
C GLU A 678 -17.97 3.56 9.61
N GLU A 679 -18.94 2.70 9.91
CA GLU A 679 -19.45 2.51 11.28
C GLU A 679 -18.42 1.81 12.16
N ALA A 680 -17.75 0.78 11.65
CA ALA A 680 -16.67 0.10 12.38
C ALA A 680 -15.49 1.06 12.69
N ASP A 681 -15.12 1.90 11.74
CA ASP A 681 -14.11 2.96 11.93
C ASP A 681 -14.57 4.02 12.94
N SER A 682 -15.85 4.40 12.90
CA SER A 682 -16.43 5.34 13.86
C SER A 682 -16.47 4.77 15.29
N LEU A 683 -16.89 3.51 15.45
CA LEU A 683 -16.82 2.79 16.72
C LEU A 683 -15.38 2.75 17.22
N THR A 684 -14.42 2.39 16.37
CA THR A 684 -12.99 2.37 16.74
C THR A 684 -12.49 3.71 17.27
N LYS A 685 -12.85 4.81 16.60
CA LYS A 685 -12.46 6.17 17.00
C LYS A 685 -13.06 6.60 18.33
N HIS A 686 -14.32 6.23 18.61
CA HIS A 686 -15.01 6.60 19.84
C HIS A 686 -14.71 5.65 21.00
N ALA A 687 -14.39 4.38 20.76
CA ALA A 687 -14.09 3.39 21.80
C ALA A 687 -13.00 3.90 22.77
N ARG A 688 -11.93 4.53 22.26
CA ARG A 688 -10.87 5.11 23.12
C ARG A 688 -11.35 6.27 23.99
N LEU A 689 -12.29 7.08 23.49
CA LEU A 689 -12.80 8.26 24.18
C LEU A 689 -13.69 7.85 25.36
N THR A 690 -14.31 6.66 25.29
CA THR A 690 -15.11 6.12 26.40
C THR A 690 -14.29 5.85 27.66
N ARG A 691 -12.98 5.60 27.53
CA ARG A 691 -12.07 5.18 28.63
C ARG A 691 -12.53 3.89 29.34
N LEU A 692 -13.33 3.08 28.66
CA LEU A 692 -13.80 1.79 29.15
C LEU A 692 -12.80 0.67 28.83
N THR A 693 -12.90 -0.42 29.58
CA THR A 693 -12.17 -1.66 29.30
C THR A 693 -12.84 -2.43 28.16
N GLY A 694 -12.12 -3.37 27.54
CA GLY A 694 -12.68 -4.21 26.47
C GLY A 694 -13.86 -5.06 26.96
N THR A 695 -13.83 -5.49 28.22
CA THR A 695 -14.93 -6.19 28.88
C THR A 695 -16.19 -5.32 28.99
N GLN A 696 -16.03 -4.03 29.33
CA GLN A 696 -17.15 -3.08 29.38
C GLN A 696 -17.67 -2.74 27.98
N LEU A 697 -16.80 -2.54 26.99
CA LEU A 697 -17.20 -2.33 25.60
C LEU A 697 -17.97 -3.54 25.04
N ARG A 698 -17.47 -4.76 25.28
CA ARG A 698 -18.15 -6.00 24.89
C ARG A 698 -19.53 -6.13 25.53
N ALA A 699 -19.70 -5.68 26.78
CA ALA A 699 -21.01 -5.61 27.42
C ALA A 699 -21.96 -4.61 26.74
N LEU A 700 -21.46 -3.49 26.21
CA LEU A 700 -22.28 -2.56 25.40
C LEU A 700 -22.71 -3.20 24.08
N HIS A 701 -21.82 -3.95 23.42
CA HIS A 701 -22.13 -4.67 22.18
C HIS A 701 -23.16 -5.78 22.43
N GLN A 702 -23.00 -6.55 23.52
CA GLN A 702 -23.98 -7.55 23.93
C GLN A 702 -25.34 -6.90 24.22
N GLN A 703 -25.36 -5.75 24.89
CA GLN A 703 -26.59 -5.01 25.14
C GLN A 703 -27.25 -4.54 23.83
N ALA A 704 -26.48 -4.13 22.83
CA ALA A 704 -27.02 -3.76 21.52
C ALA A 704 -27.65 -4.97 20.81
N TRP A 705 -26.96 -6.12 20.80
CA TRP A 705 -27.51 -7.37 20.23
C TRP A 705 -28.79 -7.82 20.96
N ASP A 706 -28.76 -7.78 22.29
CA ASP A 706 -29.87 -8.12 23.17
C ASP A 706 -31.12 -7.26 22.93
N ASN A 707 -30.93 -5.98 22.61
CA ASN A 707 -32.02 -5.04 22.33
C ASN A 707 -32.67 -5.33 20.96
N THR A 708 -31.89 -5.86 20.00
CA THR A 708 -32.37 -6.24 18.67
C THR A 708 -33.12 -7.56 18.68
N TYR A 709 -32.69 -8.50 19.51
CA TYR A 709 -33.30 -9.82 19.66
C TYR A 709 -33.80 -10.08 21.08
N PRO A 710 -34.80 -9.32 21.58
CA PRO A 710 -35.29 -9.48 22.95
C PRO A 710 -35.86 -10.87 23.22
N ASP A 711 -36.50 -11.48 22.22
CA ASP A 711 -37.10 -12.81 22.30
C ASP A 711 -36.05 -13.94 22.42
N ALA A 712 -34.82 -13.70 21.95
CA ALA A 712 -33.74 -14.69 22.00
C ALA A 712 -33.20 -14.94 23.42
N LYS A 713 -33.51 -14.06 24.38
CA LYS A 713 -33.06 -14.22 25.78
C LYS A 713 -33.70 -15.40 26.51
N THR A 714 -34.91 -15.79 26.11
CA THR A 714 -35.71 -16.78 26.82
C THR A 714 -36.18 -17.94 25.93
N ALA A 715 -36.08 -17.80 24.60
CA ALA A 715 -36.47 -18.82 23.64
C ALA A 715 -35.41 -19.91 23.45
N ASP A 716 -35.85 -21.12 23.11
CA ASP A 716 -35.01 -22.18 22.57
C ASP A 716 -34.63 -21.86 21.11
N TRP A 717 -33.34 -21.72 20.84
CA TRP A 717 -32.85 -21.23 19.54
C TRP A 717 -33.08 -22.23 18.39
N THR A 718 -33.31 -23.52 18.69
CA THR A 718 -33.68 -24.52 17.69
C THR A 718 -35.06 -24.25 17.07
N SER A 719 -35.93 -23.56 17.81
CA SER A 719 -37.30 -23.23 17.37
C SER A 719 -37.39 -22.07 16.37
N PHE A 720 -36.33 -21.26 16.25
CA PHE A 720 -36.28 -20.18 15.26
C PHE A 720 -36.27 -20.71 13.83
N THR A 721 -36.64 -19.88 12.86
CA THR A 721 -36.45 -20.23 11.44
C THR A 721 -34.95 -20.25 11.09
N PRO A 722 -34.53 -21.04 10.07
CA PRO A 722 -33.14 -21.02 9.60
C PRO A 722 -32.64 -19.61 9.25
N THR A 723 -33.50 -18.77 8.66
CA THR A 723 -33.19 -17.39 8.33
C THR A 723 -32.90 -16.55 9.58
N GLN A 724 -33.76 -16.63 10.60
CA GLN A 724 -33.56 -15.90 11.86
C GLN A 724 -32.27 -16.32 12.57
N ARG A 725 -31.97 -17.63 12.66
CA ARG A 725 -30.68 -18.08 13.23
C ARG A 725 -29.49 -17.50 12.47
N ARG A 726 -29.58 -17.43 11.14
CA ARG A 726 -28.50 -16.89 10.31
C ARG A 726 -28.32 -15.38 10.50
N GLU A 727 -29.41 -14.62 10.61
CA GLU A 727 -29.38 -13.18 10.90
C GLU A 727 -28.78 -12.92 12.30
N MET A 728 -29.22 -13.66 13.32
CA MET A 728 -28.66 -13.58 14.67
C MET A 728 -27.16 -13.85 14.71
N PHE A 729 -26.71 -14.88 13.99
CA PHE A 729 -25.29 -15.23 13.84
C PHE A 729 -24.50 -14.08 13.19
N LEU A 730 -24.98 -13.57 12.05
CA LEU A 730 -24.29 -12.51 11.31
C LEU A 730 -24.17 -11.22 12.13
N LEU A 731 -25.20 -10.87 12.91
CA LEU A 731 -25.13 -9.70 13.79
C LEU A 731 -24.17 -9.93 14.97
N ALA A 732 -24.21 -11.10 15.61
CA ALA A 732 -23.30 -11.41 16.70
C ALA A 732 -21.83 -11.36 16.24
N ASP A 733 -21.54 -11.93 15.07
CA ASP A 733 -20.22 -11.91 14.42
C ASP A 733 -19.80 -10.47 14.07
N ALA A 734 -20.68 -9.69 13.44
CA ALA A 734 -20.42 -8.29 13.09
C ALA A 734 -20.14 -7.39 14.32
N LEU A 735 -20.82 -7.65 15.44
CA LEU A 735 -20.60 -6.94 16.71
C LEU A 735 -19.36 -7.45 17.47
N GLY A 736 -18.63 -8.42 16.93
CA GLY A 736 -17.45 -8.99 17.55
C GLY A 736 -17.74 -9.86 18.78
N LEU A 737 -18.97 -10.33 18.95
CA LEU A 737 -19.43 -11.18 20.06
C LEU A 737 -19.12 -12.65 19.75
N THR A 738 -17.84 -12.99 19.66
CA THR A 738 -17.34 -14.31 19.21
C THR A 738 -17.98 -15.48 19.94
N THR A 739 -18.00 -15.47 21.29
CA THR A 739 -18.62 -16.55 22.08
C THR A 739 -20.11 -16.74 21.78
N LEU A 740 -20.83 -15.64 21.55
CA LEU A 740 -22.24 -15.69 21.19
C LEU A 740 -22.43 -16.25 19.78
N ALA A 741 -21.63 -15.77 18.82
CA ALA A 741 -21.65 -16.23 17.44
C ALA A 741 -21.36 -17.75 17.35
N ASP A 742 -20.37 -18.25 18.09
CA ASP A 742 -20.02 -19.68 18.15
C ASP A 742 -21.20 -20.51 18.69
N THR A 743 -21.86 -20.03 19.75
CA THR A 743 -23.03 -20.70 20.33
C THR A 743 -24.18 -20.78 19.31
N ILE A 744 -24.45 -19.70 18.57
CA ILE A 744 -25.50 -19.69 17.53
C ILE A 744 -25.11 -20.61 16.37
N HIS A 745 -23.84 -20.62 15.97
CA HIS A 745 -23.33 -21.48 14.90
C HIS A 745 -23.56 -22.96 15.21
N GLN A 746 -23.28 -23.39 16.44
CA GLN A 746 -23.51 -24.77 16.87
C GLN A 746 -24.99 -25.16 16.70
N VAL A 747 -25.92 -24.28 17.09
CA VAL A 747 -27.37 -24.52 16.91
C VAL A 747 -27.76 -24.58 15.42
N ILE A 748 -27.14 -23.78 14.56
CA ILE A 748 -27.36 -23.83 13.10
C ILE A 748 -26.95 -25.20 12.54
N GLU A 749 -25.78 -25.72 12.93
CA GLU A 749 -25.28 -27.02 12.47
C GLU A 749 -26.23 -28.15 12.88
N GLU A 750 -26.72 -28.13 14.11
CA GLU A 750 -27.67 -29.11 14.64
C GLU A 750 -29.02 -29.12 13.89
N CYS A 751 -29.41 -28.00 13.25
CA CYS A 751 -30.71 -27.84 12.59
C CYS A 751 -30.70 -28.04 11.06
N SER A 752 -29.57 -28.28 10.39
CA SER A 752 -29.47 -28.17 8.92
C SER A 752 -29.94 -29.40 8.13
N GLU A 753 -30.69 -29.16 7.02
CA GLU A 753 -31.08 -30.13 5.97
C GLU A 753 -29.91 -30.44 4.99
N PRO A 754 -29.94 -31.59 4.26
CA PRO A 754 -28.81 -32.06 3.49
C PRO A 754 -28.40 -31.12 2.34
N THR A 755 -27.10 -30.87 2.24
CA THR A 755 -26.46 -30.13 1.15
C THR A 755 -26.84 -30.72 -0.22
N PRO A 756 -27.22 -29.90 -1.22
CA PRO A 756 -27.44 -30.40 -2.57
C PRO A 756 -26.17 -31.08 -3.09
N PRO A 757 -26.30 -32.19 -3.84
CA PRO A 757 -25.16 -33.00 -4.20
C PRO A 757 -24.24 -32.26 -5.19
N GLU A 758 -22.93 -32.51 -5.05
CA GLU A 758 -21.84 -31.75 -5.69
C GLU A 758 -21.94 -31.70 -7.23
N HIS A 759 -22.56 -32.71 -7.84
CA HIS A 759 -22.68 -32.87 -9.30
C HIS A 759 -23.68 -31.92 -9.99
N ALA A 760 -24.57 -31.26 -9.25
CA ALA A 760 -25.60 -30.39 -9.82
C ALA A 760 -25.07 -29.13 -10.54
N ARG A 761 -23.75 -28.90 -10.52
CA ARG A 761 -23.08 -27.71 -11.10
C ARG A 761 -22.24 -28.00 -12.34
N TYR A 762 -22.13 -29.27 -12.75
CA TYR A 762 -21.16 -29.71 -13.77
C TYR A 762 -21.50 -29.19 -15.16
N LEU A 763 -22.77 -29.24 -15.56
CA LEU A 763 -23.20 -28.91 -16.92
C LEU A 763 -23.80 -27.51 -17.06
N ARG A 764 -23.56 -26.58 -16.12
CA ARG A 764 -24.16 -25.23 -16.09
C ARG A 764 -24.00 -24.39 -17.36
N HIS A 765 -22.99 -24.72 -18.18
CA HIS A 765 -22.65 -24.05 -19.44
C HIS A 765 -23.17 -24.80 -20.68
N LEU A 766 -23.63 -26.05 -20.52
CA LEU A 766 -24.18 -26.86 -21.58
C LEU A 766 -25.63 -26.42 -21.83
N ARG A 767 -25.92 -26.01 -23.06
CA ARG A 767 -27.27 -25.63 -23.48
C ARG A 767 -27.70 -26.49 -24.67
N VAL A 768 -28.70 -27.34 -24.44
CA VAL A 768 -29.14 -28.36 -25.40
C VAL A 768 -30.66 -28.32 -25.57
N ALA A 769 -31.16 -28.72 -26.73
CA ALA A 769 -32.59 -28.82 -26.97
C ALA A 769 -33.00 -30.30 -27.04
N ILE A 770 -34.08 -30.68 -26.38
CA ILE A 770 -34.58 -32.06 -26.38
C ILE A 770 -36.07 -32.01 -26.71
N VAL A 771 -36.49 -32.57 -27.85
CA VAL A 771 -37.85 -32.43 -28.40
C VAL A 771 -38.48 -33.79 -28.69
N GLY A 772 -39.62 -34.02 -28.06
CA GLY A 772 -40.39 -35.27 -28.08
C GLY A 772 -40.86 -35.64 -26.67
N ASP A 773 -41.77 -36.62 -26.60
CA ASP A 773 -42.40 -37.09 -25.35
C ASP A 773 -42.23 -38.62 -25.17
N ASP A 774 -41.30 -39.22 -25.90
CA ASP A 774 -40.94 -40.63 -25.76
C ASP A 774 -40.19 -40.87 -24.43
N THR A 775 -40.25 -42.09 -23.90
CA THR A 775 -39.54 -42.49 -22.67
C THR A 775 -38.04 -42.21 -22.76
N SER A 776 -37.41 -42.56 -23.88
CA SER A 776 -35.97 -42.32 -24.10
C SER A 776 -35.58 -40.84 -24.12
N ILE A 777 -36.51 -39.97 -24.53
CA ILE A 777 -36.34 -38.51 -24.53
C ILE A 777 -36.54 -37.93 -23.13
N THR A 778 -37.45 -38.50 -22.35
CA THR A 778 -37.76 -38.07 -20.98
C THR A 778 -36.62 -38.39 -20.03
N ASP A 779 -36.06 -39.61 -20.11
CA ASP A 779 -34.91 -40.02 -19.31
C ASP A 779 -33.68 -39.14 -19.61
N LEU A 780 -33.43 -38.84 -20.90
CA LEU A 780 -32.34 -37.94 -21.31
C LEU A 780 -32.52 -36.52 -20.76
N ARG A 781 -33.77 -36.05 -20.67
CA ARG A 781 -34.13 -34.72 -20.15
C ARG A 781 -33.80 -34.62 -18.66
N GLU A 782 -34.24 -35.60 -17.88
CA GLU A 782 -34.01 -35.66 -16.43
C GLU A 782 -32.52 -35.83 -16.09
N HIS A 783 -31.81 -36.67 -16.85
CA HIS A 783 -30.36 -36.84 -16.71
C HIS A 783 -29.58 -35.55 -17.03
N ALA A 784 -30.01 -34.78 -18.04
CA ALA A 784 -29.40 -33.48 -18.36
C ALA A 784 -29.62 -32.45 -17.24
N GLU A 785 -30.84 -32.35 -16.72
CA GLU A 785 -31.23 -31.35 -15.72
C GLU A 785 -30.59 -31.63 -14.35
N SER A 786 -30.50 -32.90 -13.92
CA SER A 786 -29.90 -33.28 -12.64
C SER A 786 -28.42 -32.91 -12.51
N TYR A 787 -27.68 -32.87 -13.64
CA TYR A 787 -26.28 -32.39 -13.69
C TYR A 787 -26.15 -30.90 -14.04
N GLY A 788 -27.28 -30.17 -14.10
CA GLY A 788 -27.33 -28.72 -14.23
C GLY A 788 -27.28 -28.19 -15.67
N ALA A 789 -27.57 -29.01 -16.70
CA ALA A 789 -27.63 -28.55 -18.08
C ALA A 789 -28.85 -27.65 -18.33
N LYS A 790 -28.70 -26.64 -19.20
CA LYS A 790 -29.79 -25.71 -19.54
C LYS A 790 -30.57 -26.22 -20.74
N LEU A 791 -31.83 -26.61 -20.53
CA LEU A 791 -32.70 -27.03 -21.62
C LEU A 791 -33.27 -25.83 -22.39
N ALA A 792 -33.02 -25.80 -23.69
CA ALA A 792 -33.43 -24.73 -24.57
C ALA A 792 -34.87 -24.94 -25.08
N VAL A 793 -35.80 -24.12 -24.57
CA VAL A 793 -37.17 -24.06 -25.09
C VAL A 793 -37.23 -23.40 -26.49
N LYS A 794 -36.39 -22.37 -26.71
CA LYS A 794 -36.23 -21.69 -28.01
C LYS A 794 -34.86 -21.98 -28.62
N ILE A 795 -34.86 -22.39 -29.88
CA ILE A 795 -33.65 -22.71 -30.64
C ILE A 795 -32.95 -21.41 -31.06
N THR A 796 -31.69 -21.26 -30.68
CA THR A 796 -30.80 -20.14 -31.01
C THR A 796 -29.39 -20.67 -31.27
N LYS A 797 -28.49 -19.83 -31.81
CA LYS A 797 -27.09 -20.22 -32.11
C LYS A 797 -26.27 -20.72 -30.90
N THR A 798 -26.76 -20.55 -29.67
CA THR A 798 -26.08 -21.03 -28.46
C THR A 798 -26.50 -22.44 -28.03
N VAL A 799 -27.46 -23.06 -28.72
CA VAL A 799 -27.80 -24.48 -28.55
C VAL A 799 -26.74 -25.32 -29.25
N GLN A 800 -26.08 -26.23 -28.52
CA GLN A 800 -25.00 -27.03 -29.09
C GLN A 800 -25.52 -28.15 -30.00
N TRP A 801 -26.61 -28.81 -29.61
CA TRP A 801 -27.28 -29.85 -30.40
C TRP A 801 -28.73 -30.01 -29.96
N MET A 802 -29.51 -30.65 -30.81
CA MET A 802 -30.92 -30.93 -30.58
C MET A 802 -31.21 -32.43 -30.71
N ALA A 803 -31.67 -33.07 -29.64
CA ALA A 803 -32.09 -34.47 -29.64
C ALA A 803 -33.56 -34.61 -30.05
N THR A 804 -33.84 -35.45 -31.06
CA THR A 804 -35.19 -35.71 -31.56
C THR A 804 -35.26 -37.06 -32.26
N LEU A 805 -36.44 -37.70 -32.26
CA LEU A 805 -36.73 -38.93 -33.02
C LEU A 805 -37.27 -38.64 -34.43
N THR A 806 -37.65 -37.38 -34.71
CA THR A 806 -38.28 -36.96 -35.97
C THR A 806 -37.45 -35.86 -36.66
N PRO A 807 -36.23 -36.19 -37.16
CA PRO A 807 -35.30 -35.18 -37.69
C PRO A 807 -35.85 -34.42 -38.91
N ASP A 808 -36.71 -35.06 -39.69
CA ASP A 808 -37.32 -34.47 -40.90
C ASP A 808 -38.60 -33.66 -40.62
N SER A 809 -38.97 -33.45 -39.34
CA SER A 809 -40.14 -32.65 -39.00
C SER A 809 -40.04 -31.23 -39.57
N SER A 810 -41.17 -30.71 -40.01
CA SER A 810 -41.33 -29.35 -40.55
C SER A 810 -41.66 -28.32 -39.46
N ASP A 811 -41.70 -28.73 -38.19
CA ASP A 811 -41.97 -27.84 -37.07
C ASP A 811 -40.97 -26.68 -37.01
N SER A 812 -41.43 -25.57 -36.42
CA SER A 812 -40.65 -24.32 -36.33
C SER A 812 -39.28 -24.53 -35.66
N ARG A 813 -39.17 -25.45 -34.68
CA ARG A 813 -37.92 -25.76 -33.99
C ARG A 813 -36.92 -26.50 -34.89
N HIS A 814 -37.34 -27.55 -35.60
CA HIS A 814 -36.50 -28.32 -36.51
C HIS A 814 -36.06 -27.51 -37.72
N THR A 815 -36.97 -26.69 -38.28
CA THR A 815 -36.65 -25.77 -39.39
C THR A 815 -35.62 -24.72 -38.95
N THR A 816 -35.77 -24.16 -37.74
CA THR A 816 -34.82 -23.20 -37.17
C THR A 816 -33.47 -23.85 -36.85
N ALA A 817 -33.46 -25.06 -36.31
CA ALA A 817 -32.23 -25.81 -36.03
C ALA A 817 -31.42 -26.05 -37.31
N ARG A 818 -32.07 -26.49 -38.39
CA ARG A 818 -31.45 -26.68 -39.70
C ARG A 818 -30.93 -25.36 -40.30
N ALA A 819 -31.73 -24.29 -40.23
CA ALA A 819 -31.31 -22.97 -40.72
C ALA A 819 -30.11 -22.39 -39.96
N LEU A 820 -29.97 -22.71 -38.67
CA LEU A 820 -28.85 -22.28 -37.82
C LEU A 820 -27.67 -23.26 -37.84
N GLY A 821 -27.76 -24.40 -38.52
CA GLY A 821 -26.72 -25.42 -38.59
C GLY A 821 -26.51 -26.19 -37.29
N ILE A 822 -27.52 -26.28 -36.42
CA ILE A 822 -27.45 -27.01 -35.15
C ILE A 822 -27.64 -28.51 -35.42
N PRO A 823 -26.72 -29.38 -34.97
CA PRO A 823 -26.81 -30.83 -35.17
C PRO A 823 -28.12 -31.41 -34.61
N LEU A 824 -28.84 -32.17 -35.43
CA LEU A 824 -29.99 -32.98 -35.03
C LEU A 824 -29.50 -34.41 -34.76
N ILE A 825 -29.65 -34.89 -33.54
CA ILE A 825 -29.15 -36.19 -33.09
C ILE A 825 -30.28 -37.04 -32.53
N ASN A 826 -30.10 -38.36 -32.52
CA ASN A 826 -31.06 -39.25 -31.85
C ASN A 826 -30.83 -39.25 -30.32
N PRO A 827 -31.79 -39.74 -29.51
CA PRO A 827 -31.68 -39.72 -28.05
C PRO A 827 -30.48 -40.50 -27.51
N ALA A 828 -30.13 -41.63 -28.13
CA ALA A 828 -28.98 -42.45 -27.73
C ALA A 828 -27.64 -41.70 -27.94
N GLN A 829 -27.52 -40.95 -29.04
CA GLN A 829 -26.38 -40.08 -29.29
C GLN A 829 -26.34 -38.90 -28.31
N GLY A 830 -27.51 -38.33 -27.96
CA GLY A 830 -27.61 -37.30 -26.92
C GLY A 830 -27.12 -37.79 -25.55
N TRP A 831 -27.48 -39.02 -25.18
CA TRP A 831 -27.04 -39.65 -23.94
C TRP A 831 -25.51 -39.80 -23.87
N ILE A 832 -24.90 -40.24 -24.97
CA ILE A 832 -23.43 -40.35 -25.07
C ILE A 832 -22.79 -38.98 -24.91
N GLN A 833 -23.29 -37.94 -25.59
CA GLN A 833 -22.72 -36.59 -25.50
C GLN A 833 -22.84 -35.96 -24.11
N ILE A 834 -23.94 -36.20 -23.40
CA ILE A 834 -24.07 -35.73 -22.02
C ILE A 834 -23.05 -36.42 -21.11
N ASN A 835 -22.90 -37.75 -21.20
CA ASN A 835 -21.95 -38.48 -20.37
C ASN A 835 -20.49 -38.13 -20.69
N GLU A 836 -20.16 -37.88 -21.96
CA GLU A 836 -18.84 -37.38 -22.35
C GLU A 836 -18.59 -35.98 -21.77
N ALA A 837 -19.58 -35.08 -21.82
CA ALA A 837 -19.46 -33.75 -21.22
C ALA A 837 -19.31 -33.80 -19.70
N ILE A 838 -20.03 -34.69 -19.01
CA ILE A 838 -19.87 -34.93 -17.56
C ILE A 838 -18.44 -35.37 -17.27
N ARG A 839 -17.97 -36.42 -17.97
CA ARG A 839 -16.63 -36.98 -17.77
C ARG A 839 -15.52 -35.97 -18.05
N GLU A 840 -15.68 -35.12 -19.06
CA GLU A 840 -14.71 -34.07 -19.38
C GLU A 840 -14.64 -33.00 -18.29
N VAL A 841 -15.79 -32.59 -17.74
CA VAL A 841 -15.86 -31.61 -16.65
C VAL A 841 -15.29 -32.20 -15.36
N GLU A 842 -15.60 -33.46 -15.04
CA GLU A 842 -15.07 -34.18 -13.87
C GLU A 842 -13.55 -34.32 -13.94
N MET A 843 -13.01 -34.74 -15.10
CA MET A 843 -11.56 -34.83 -15.32
C MET A 843 -10.87 -33.47 -15.14
N LYS A 844 -11.42 -32.40 -15.73
CA LYS A 844 -10.88 -31.04 -15.59
C LYS A 844 -10.97 -30.51 -14.16
N ALA A 845 -12.06 -30.82 -13.45
CA ALA A 845 -12.24 -30.46 -12.05
C ALA A 845 -11.22 -31.18 -11.16
N PHE A 846 -11.04 -32.49 -11.38
CA PHE A 846 -10.06 -33.30 -10.68
C PHE A 846 -8.62 -32.82 -10.91
N GLU A 847 -8.23 -32.55 -12.16
CA GLU A 847 -6.92 -32.00 -12.51
C GLU A 847 -6.68 -30.64 -11.86
N ARG A 848 -7.69 -29.75 -11.89
CA ARG A 848 -7.62 -28.44 -11.23
C ARG A 848 -7.50 -28.57 -9.72
N GLN A 849 -8.21 -29.50 -9.11
CA GLN A 849 -8.15 -29.76 -7.67
C GLN A 849 -6.78 -30.32 -7.28
N GLN A 850 -6.20 -31.24 -8.07
CA GLN A 850 -4.83 -31.71 -7.88
C GLN A 850 -3.81 -30.57 -8.01
N GLN A 851 -3.98 -29.66 -8.97
CA GLN A 851 -3.09 -28.50 -9.13
C GLN A 851 -3.18 -27.53 -7.94
N ILE A 852 -4.39 -27.25 -7.44
CA ILE A 852 -4.60 -26.40 -6.27
C ILE A 852 -3.99 -27.05 -5.02
N ALA A 853 -4.27 -28.33 -4.80
CA ALA A 853 -3.73 -29.09 -3.66
C ALA A 853 -2.21 -29.19 -3.71
N ALA A 854 -1.60 -29.44 -4.88
CA ALA A 854 -0.16 -29.47 -5.05
C ALA A 854 0.47 -28.08 -4.80
N ALA A 855 -0.16 -27.01 -5.26
CA ALA A 855 0.30 -25.64 -5.02
C ALA A 855 0.18 -25.24 -3.54
N GLN A 856 -0.90 -25.64 -2.86
CA GLN A 856 -1.09 -25.45 -1.42
C GLN A 856 -0.06 -26.25 -0.62
N ALA A 857 0.11 -27.54 -0.91
CA ALA A 857 1.10 -28.39 -0.26
C ALA A 857 2.53 -27.86 -0.42
N LEU A 858 2.90 -27.34 -1.60
CA LEU A 858 4.21 -26.71 -1.80
C LEU A 858 4.38 -25.41 -1.00
N ARG A 859 3.30 -24.61 -0.86
CA ARG A 859 3.32 -23.40 -0.03
C ARG A 859 3.45 -23.76 1.45
N GLU A 860 2.70 -24.74 1.91
CA GLU A 860 2.76 -25.27 3.28
C GLU A 860 4.14 -25.85 3.57
N GLN A 861 4.72 -26.63 2.65
CA GLN A 861 6.08 -27.15 2.79
C GLN A 861 7.11 -26.03 2.90
N ARG A 862 7.05 -25.02 2.02
CA ARG A 862 7.97 -23.86 2.09
C ARG A 862 7.79 -23.05 3.36
N ALA A 863 6.55 -22.88 3.82
CA ALA A 863 6.24 -22.20 5.07
C ALA A 863 6.79 -23.00 6.26
N ALA A 864 6.61 -24.32 6.28
CA ALA A 864 7.13 -25.21 7.31
C ALA A 864 8.67 -25.25 7.32
N GLU A 865 9.32 -25.28 6.16
CA GLU A 865 10.79 -25.22 6.05
C GLU A 865 11.33 -23.87 6.53
N ALA A 866 10.67 -22.76 6.16
CA ALA A 866 11.04 -21.43 6.64
C ALA A 866 10.80 -21.29 8.15
N ASP A 867 9.73 -21.89 8.67
CA ASP A 867 9.40 -21.86 10.09
C ASP A 867 10.38 -22.71 10.92
N ALA A 868 10.69 -23.93 10.48
CA ALA A 868 11.67 -24.82 11.10
C ALA A 868 13.08 -24.22 11.15
N TYR A 869 13.42 -23.34 10.20
CA TYR A 869 14.73 -22.67 10.18
C TYR A 869 14.94 -21.65 11.32
N TRP A 870 13.86 -21.01 11.80
CA TRP A 870 13.94 -19.96 12.82
C TRP A 870 13.55 -20.43 14.23
N ARG A 871 12.83 -21.56 14.35
CA ARG A 871 12.40 -22.10 15.65
C ARG A 871 13.61 -22.54 16.49
N PRO A 872 13.82 -21.95 17.68
CA PRO A 872 14.80 -22.45 18.62
C PRO A 872 14.44 -23.86 19.10
N THR A 873 15.45 -24.65 19.43
CA THR A 873 15.29 -26.00 20.00
C THR A 873 15.78 -26.02 21.44
N TRP A 874 15.26 -26.94 22.26
CA TRP A 874 15.70 -27.06 23.64
C TRP A 874 17.14 -27.57 23.73
N ARG A 875 17.98 -26.89 24.53
CA ARG A 875 19.32 -27.38 24.83
C ARG A 875 19.24 -28.64 25.68
N HIS A 876 20.15 -29.59 25.42
CA HIS A 876 20.34 -30.74 26.30
C HIS A 876 20.76 -30.34 27.73
N VAL A 877 21.57 -29.28 27.86
CA VAL A 877 22.04 -28.73 29.13
C VAL A 877 21.77 -27.23 29.14
N GLU A 878 21.18 -26.72 30.22
CA GLU A 878 20.98 -25.27 30.37
C GLU A 878 22.31 -24.55 30.57
N LEU A 879 22.38 -23.30 30.12
CA LEU A 879 23.55 -22.46 30.36
C LEU A 879 23.48 -21.83 31.76
N ASP A 880 24.62 -21.80 32.47
CA ASP A 880 24.73 -21.19 33.80
C ASP A 880 24.67 -19.64 33.77
N HIS A 881 24.79 -19.04 32.58
CA HIS A 881 24.71 -17.60 32.35
C HIS A 881 23.93 -17.30 31.07
N ASP A 882 23.32 -16.11 30.97
CA ASP A 882 22.81 -15.61 29.69
C ASP A 882 24.02 -15.27 28.80
N PRO A 883 24.20 -15.93 27.64
CA PRO A 883 25.31 -15.63 26.74
C PRO A 883 25.20 -14.23 26.09
N GLY A 884 24.13 -13.48 26.35
CA GLY A 884 23.85 -12.21 25.71
C GLY A 884 23.38 -12.40 24.26
N PRO A 885 23.26 -11.31 23.48
CA PRO A 885 23.13 -11.45 22.03
C PRO A 885 24.41 -12.12 21.54
N GLN A 886 24.34 -13.43 21.26
CA GLN A 886 25.39 -14.08 20.48
C GLN A 886 25.52 -13.29 19.18
N ALA A 887 26.67 -12.64 18.99
CA ALA A 887 27.08 -12.23 17.67
C ALA A 887 27.10 -13.52 16.86
N TRP A 888 26.08 -13.75 16.04
CA TRP A 888 26.15 -14.72 14.95
C TRP A 888 27.10 -14.16 13.88
N ASP A 889 28.33 -13.85 14.30
CA ASP A 889 29.49 -13.63 13.47
C ASP A 889 30.06 -15.01 13.14
N GLU A 890 29.54 -15.62 12.06
CA GLU A 890 30.30 -16.50 11.15
C GLU A 890 29.57 -16.78 9.82
#